data_AF-A0A0X3UQ03-F1
#
_entry.id   AF-A0A0X3UQ03-F1
#
_cell.length_a   1.000
_cell.length_b   1.000
_cell.length_c   1.000
_cell.angle_alpha   90.00
_cell.angle_beta   90.00
_cell.angle_gamma   90.00
#
_symmetry.space_group_name_H-M   'P 1'
#
loop_
_entity.id
_entity.type
_entity.pdbx_description
1 polymer ?
#
loop_
_entity_poly.entity_id
_entity_poly.type
_entity_poly.pdbx_seq_one_letter_code
_entity_poly.pdbx_strand_id
1 'polypeptide(L)'
;MQLAAIIVSLVLIAVGVALFGRAILQIVRQFRLGQPVPAGTRTDEPVQRTATLAREFLGHTRMNRWGVVGVAHWFVAVGFLTLLLTIANAIGQLFKADWILPVIGNWLPWELWVEGMGTLTTLGILVLIAVRQLNRPGGAGRKSRFAGSNTGQAYFVETVILIVGVCIVTLHALEGAQHGVDHYEAAYFVTYPLVAAFKGLSVGTLQNLTYLFAAIKIATSFIWMITVALKTDMGVAWHRFLAFPNIWFKREADGGTALGALQPMTSAGKPIDFEDPGEDDQFGVSQIEHFSWKGLLDFSTCTECGRCQSQCPAWNTGKPLSPKLLIMSLRDHAHAKAPYLLAGGGKTAEGEEKATAEQLAGVPASALAEAERPLVGTLEENGVIDPDVLWSCTTCGACVEQCPVDIEHVDHIVDMRRYQVMIESSFPSEAGTMLKNLEKKGNPWGLAKKQRLAWTKEVDFEVPVVGKDIEDLSEVDYLYWVGCAGALEDRAKKTTKAFAELLHIAGVKFAIMGGDEACTGDSARRLGNEFLFQQLGQQNVEMLNMAFGEDSEDESTKKPKASKKIVATCPHCLNTLGNEYPQLGGDYEVIHHTQLLQHLVDEGKLIPVTPVEGLITYHDPCYLGRHNKIYTPPREIIGKVPGLRNEEMHRHKERGFCCGAGGARMWMEERIGKRINNERVDEALSLNPDIVSTACPFCLVMLTDSVNGKKNDGKAKESIQVVDVAQLLLDSVKTPLDPPSDDAEPADAPEPEPVK
;
A
#
# COMPACT_ATOMS: atom_id res chain seq x y z
N MET A 1 7.08 -41.43 -35.71
CA MET A 1 7.01 -40.50 -34.57
C MET A 1 7.21 -39.06 -34.99
N GLN A 2 8.34 -38.71 -35.63
CA GLN A 2 8.70 -37.34 -36.02
C GLN A 2 7.58 -36.57 -36.77
N LEU A 3 6.99 -37.16 -37.82
CA LEU A 3 5.92 -36.51 -38.59
C LEU A 3 4.70 -36.15 -37.72
N ALA A 4 4.29 -37.06 -36.82
CA ALA A 4 3.17 -36.81 -35.92
C ALA A 4 3.50 -35.68 -34.92
N ALA A 5 4.73 -35.68 -34.38
CA ALA A 5 5.22 -34.62 -33.51
C ALA A 5 5.23 -33.25 -34.19
N ILE A 6 5.65 -33.19 -35.46
CA ILE A 6 5.61 -31.96 -36.28
C ILE A 6 4.17 -31.49 -36.46
N ILE A 7 3.27 -32.34 -36.99
CA ILE A 7 1.90 -31.94 -37.32
C ILE A 7 1.17 -31.42 -36.07
N VAL A 8 1.21 -32.17 -34.97
CA VAL A 8 0.54 -31.78 -33.72
C VAL A 8 1.10 -30.47 -33.19
N SER A 9 2.42 -30.31 -33.17
CA SER A 9 3.08 -29.10 -32.68
C SER A 9 2.72 -27.87 -33.50
N LEU A 10 2.77 -27.96 -34.84
CA LEU A 10 2.45 -26.84 -35.73
C LEU A 10 0.98 -26.41 -35.63
N VAL A 11 0.05 -27.38 -35.49
CA VAL A 11 -1.37 -27.08 -35.27
C VAL A 11 -1.57 -26.34 -33.95
N LEU A 12 -0.97 -26.82 -32.86
CA LEU A 12 -1.05 -26.15 -31.55
C LEU A 12 -0.43 -24.75 -31.59
N ILE A 13 0.68 -24.56 -32.30
CA ILE A 13 1.31 -23.26 -32.52
C ILE A 13 0.34 -22.31 -33.22
N ALA A 14 -0.21 -22.72 -34.37
CA ALA A 14 -1.10 -21.88 -35.15
C ALA A 14 -2.36 -21.47 -34.37
N VAL A 15 -3.01 -22.43 -33.70
CA VAL A 15 -4.20 -22.16 -32.87
C VAL A 15 -3.85 -21.29 -31.67
N GLY A 16 -2.76 -21.59 -30.97
CA GLY A 16 -2.33 -20.83 -29.80
C GLY A 16 -2.02 -19.38 -30.12
N VAL A 17 -1.24 -19.11 -31.17
CA VAL A 17 -0.90 -17.75 -31.60
C VAL A 17 -2.15 -16.97 -32.03
N ALA A 18 -3.05 -17.59 -32.80
CA ALA A 18 -4.28 -16.93 -33.26
C ALA A 18 -5.20 -16.55 -32.09
N LEU A 19 -5.44 -17.48 -31.16
CA LEU A 19 -6.28 -17.23 -29.98
C LEU A 19 -5.62 -16.20 -29.05
N PHE A 20 -4.31 -16.26 -28.86
CA PHE A 20 -3.59 -15.32 -28.00
C PHE A 20 -3.62 -13.89 -28.55
N GLY A 21 -3.45 -13.71 -29.86
CA GLY A 21 -3.63 -12.42 -30.52
C GLY A 21 -5.03 -11.85 -30.33
N ARG A 22 -6.07 -12.69 -30.47
CA ARG A 22 -7.46 -12.31 -30.18
C ARG A 22 -7.65 -11.89 -28.71
N ALA A 23 -7.06 -12.63 -27.78
CA ALA A 23 -7.15 -12.35 -26.35
C ALA A 23 -6.50 -11.01 -25.97
N ILE A 24 -5.34 -10.68 -26.54
CA ILE A 24 -4.70 -9.37 -26.34
C ILE A 24 -5.63 -8.25 -26.81
N LEU A 25 -6.20 -8.36 -28.01
CA LEU A 25 -7.13 -7.36 -28.54
C LEU A 25 -8.37 -7.22 -27.66
N GLN A 26 -8.89 -8.33 -27.14
CA GLN A 26 -10.03 -8.33 -26.21
C GLN A 26 -9.69 -7.59 -24.92
N ILE A 27 -8.54 -7.90 -24.29
CA ILE A 27 -8.10 -7.25 -23.05
C ILE A 27 -7.90 -5.74 -23.25
N VAL A 28 -7.27 -5.33 -24.36
CA VAL A 28 -7.11 -3.90 -24.68
C VAL A 28 -8.45 -3.20 -24.85
N ARG A 29 -9.43 -3.85 -25.51
CA ARG A 29 -10.79 -3.31 -25.63
C ARG A 29 -11.48 -3.21 -24.28
N GLN A 30 -11.31 -4.20 -23.39
CA GLN A 30 -11.87 -4.18 -22.04
C GLN A 30 -11.30 -3.04 -21.20
N PHE A 31 -9.99 -2.79 -21.25
CA PHE A 31 -9.41 -1.68 -20.49
C PHE A 31 -9.93 -0.32 -20.97
N ARG A 32 -10.23 -0.18 -22.26
CA ARG A 32 -10.83 1.04 -22.82
C ARG A 32 -12.28 1.28 -22.40
N LEU A 33 -12.94 0.33 -21.73
CA LEU A 33 -14.26 0.55 -21.13
C LEU A 33 -14.18 1.45 -19.89
N GLY A 34 -13.03 1.48 -19.21
CA GLY A 34 -12.83 2.35 -18.06
C GLY A 34 -12.63 3.80 -18.46
N GLN A 35 -12.92 4.70 -17.54
CA GLN A 35 -12.73 6.14 -17.70
C GLN A 35 -11.27 6.50 -18.05
N PRO A 36 -11.02 7.58 -18.80
CA PRO A 36 -9.67 8.10 -18.96
C PRO A 36 -9.13 8.60 -17.61
N VAL A 37 -7.81 8.57 -17.48
CA VAL A 37 -7.09 9.22 -16.36
C VAL A 37 -6.73 10.65 -16.77
N PRO A 38 -6.46 11.56 -15.80
CA PRO A 38 -5.97 12.89 -16.11
C PRO A 38 -4.79 12.90 -17.08
N ALA A 39 -4.92 13.71 -18.12
CA ALA A 39 -3.92 13.80 -19.18
C ALA A 39 -2.53 14.09 -18.59
N GLY A 40 -1.53 13.34 -19.04
CA GLY A 40 -0.15 13.53 -18.61
C GLY A 40 0.23 12.98 -17.24
N THR A 41 -0.62 12.23 -16.53
CA THR A 41 -0.27 11.69 -15.19
C THR A 41 0.33 10.28 -15.18
N ARG A 42 0.17 9.51 -16.26
CA ARG A 42 0.59 8.10 -16.35
C ARG A 42 1.58 7.81 -17.48
N THR A 43 1.91 8.82 -18.28
CA THR A 43 2.74 8.72 -19.50
C THR A 43 3.80 9.82 -19.59
N ASP A 44 3.81 10.73 -18.62
CA ASP A 44 4.88 11.67 -18.31
C ASP A 44 6.20 10.95 -18.02
N GLU A 45 7.32 11.66 -18.12
CA GLU A 45 8.66 11.15 -17.79
C GLU A 45 8.96 9.73 -18.32
N PRO A 46 8.80 9.46 -19.63
CA PRO A 46 8.88 8.10 -20.18
C PRO A 46 10.23 7.42 -19.93
N VAL A 47 11.32 8.20 -19.83
CA VAL A 47 12.66 7.71 -19.49
C VAL A 47 12.70 7.21 -18.04
N GLN A 48 12.20 8.00 -17.10
CA GLN A 48 12.16 7.65 -15.68
C GLN A 48 11.26 6.43 -15.45
N ARG A 49 10.08 6.39 -16.06
CA ARG A 49 9.16 5.23 -15.98
C ARG A 49 9.77 3.95 -16.53
N THR A 50 10.50 4.04 -17.64
CA THR A 50 11.21 2.90 -18.22
C THR A 50 12.36 2.45 -17.33
N ALA A 51 13.10 3.38 -16.72
CA ALA A 51 14.14 3.07 -15.74
C ALA A 51 13.55 2.42 -14.49
N THR A 52 12.41 2.90 -14.00
CA THR A 52 11.65 2.30 -12.89
C THR A 52 11.20 0.89 -13.23
N LEU A 53 10.61 0.67 -14.41
CA LEU A 53 10.25 -0.66 -14.90
C LEU A 53 11.45 -1.60 -14.91
N ALA A 54 12.57 -1.18 -15.50
CA ALA A 54 13.78 -1.99 -15.56
C ALA A 54 14.31 -2.30 -14.15
N ARG A 55 14.35 -1.31 -13.25
CA ARG A 55 14.80 -1.46 -11.86
C ARG A 55 13.93 -2.45 -11.08
N GLU A 56 12.61 -2.33 -11.17
CA GLU A 56 11.69 -3.20 -10.44
C GLU A 56 11.62 -4.60 -11.02
N PHE A 57 11.67 -4.74 -12.35
CA PHE A 57 11.65 -6.03 -13.02
C PHE A 57 12.98 -6.79 -12.89
N LEU A 58 14.12 -6.14 -13.14
CA LEU A 58 15.42 -6.83 -13.07
C LEU A 58 15.85 -7.00 -11.61
N GLY A 59 15.61 -6.00 -10.76
CA GLY A 59 15.99 -6.03 -9.35
C GLY A 59 15.01 -6.78 -8.44
N HIS A 60 13.79 -7.09 -8.92
CA HIS A 60 12.69 -7.62 -8.12
C HIS A 60 12.53 -6.88 -6.78
N THR A 61 12.75 -5.56 -6.76
CA THR A 61 13.03 -4.77 -5.54
C THR A 61 11.99 -4.97 -4.44
N ARG A 62 10.70 -5.01 -4.79
CA ARG A 62 9.60 -5.27 -3.85
C ARG A 62 9.40 -6.76 -3.56
N MET A 63 9.63 -7.64 -4.54
CA MET A 63 9.46 -9.09 -4.40
C MET A 63 10.56 -9.73 -3.54
N ASN A 64 11.80 -9.24 -3.65
CA ASN A 64 12.98 -9.73 -2.94
C ASN A 64 13.00 -9.39 -1.46
N ARG A 65 12.11 -8.52 -0.97
CA ARG A 65 11.87 -8.27 0.46
C ARG A 65 11.42 -9.52 1.25
N TRP A 66 11.12 -10.63 0.54
CA TRP A 66 10.59 -11.87 1.09
C TRP A 66 11.54 -13.08 0.94
N GLY A 67 12.84 -12.83 0.86
CA GLY A 67 13.89 -13.85 0.94
C GLY A 67 13.81 -14.88 -0.19
N VAL A 68 13.80 -16.17 0.17
CA VAL A 68 13.85 -17.31 -0.76
C VAL A 68 12.74 -17.28 -1.81
N VAL A 69 11.53 -16.84 -1.44
CA VAL A 69 10.39 -16.75 -2.38
C VAL A 69 10.68 -15.73 -3.49
N GLY A 70 11.34 -14.61 -3.16
CA GLY A 70 11.69 -13.59 -4.15
C GLY A 70 12.70 -14.09 -5.17
N VAL A 71 13.75 -14.76 -4.68
CA VAL A 71 14.80 -15.36 -5.52
C VAL A 71 14.24 -16.46 -6.42
N ALA A 72 13.46 -17.41 -5.86
CA ALA A 72 12.83 -18.47 -6.65
C ALA A 72 11.88 -17.89 -7.72
N HIS A 73 11.10 -16.87 -7.37
CA HIS A 73 10.23 -16.18 -8.30
C HIS A 73 11.00 -15.45 -9.42
N TRP A 74 12.17 -14.88 -9.11
CA TRP A 74 13.02 -14.22 -10.11
C TRP A 74 13.48 -15.19 -11.19
N PHE A 75 13.99 -16.37 -10.81
CA PHE A 75 14.40 -17.39 -11.78
C PHE A 75 13.23 -17.92 -12.62
N VAL A 76 12.03 -18.04 -12.05
CA VAL A 76 10.84 -18.41 -12.81
C VAL A 76 10.42 -17.30 -13.79
N ALA A 77 10.51 -16.03 -13.38
CA ALA A 77 10.17 -14.89 -14.23
C ALA A 77 11.15 -14.72 -15.41
N VAL A 78 12.46 -14.77 -15.16
CA VAL A 78 13.49 -14.69 -16.22
C VAL A 78 13.49 -15.96 -17.07
N GLY A 79 13.22 -17.12 -16.47
CA GLY A 79 13.04 -18.39 -17.20
C GLY A 79 11.90 -18.34 -18.20
N PHE A 80 10.79 -17.67 -17.85
CA PHE A 80 9.68 -17.44 -18.76
C PHE A 80 10.09 -16.61 -19.99
N LEU A 81 10.98 -15.62 -19.86
CA LEU A 81 11.51 -14.88 -21.01
C LEU A 81 12.47 -15.74 -21.86
N THR A 82 13.30 -16.55 -21.20
CA THR A 82 14.21 -17.50 -21.85
C THR A 82 13.46 -18.57 -22.65
N LEU A 83 12.21 -18.87 -22.26
CA LEU A 83 11.35 -19.84 -22.94
C LEU A 83 11.19 -19.57 -24.44
N LEU A 84 11.13 -18.31 -24.88
CA LEU A 84 10.90 -17.95 -26.28
C LEU A 84 11.96 -18.56 -27.21
N LEU A 85 13.24 -18.36 -26.90
CA LEU A 85 14.34 -18.88 -27.70
C LEU A 85 14.46 -20.40 -27.58
N THR A 86 14.22 -20.96 -26.40
CA THR A 86 14.29 -22.41 -26.23
C THR A 86 13.10 -23.13 -26.89
N ILE A 87 11.94 -22.49 -27.08
CA ILE A 87 10.84 -23.01 -27.90
C ILE A 87 11.24 -22.98 -29.38
N ALA A 88 11.86 -21.90 -29.86
CA ALA A 88 12.38 -21.85 -31.22
C ALA A 88 13.38 -22.99 -31.47
N ASN A 89 14.25 -23.28 -30.49
CA ASN A 89 15.12 -24.46 -30.52
C ASN A 89 14.36 -25.78 -30.64
N ALA A 90 13.37 -26.00 -29.78
CA ALA A 90 12.55 -27.20 -29.82
C ALA A 90 11.81 -27.37 -31.16
N ILE A 91 11.35 -26.27 -31.79
CA ILE A 91 10.69 -26.32 -33.10
C ILE A 91 11.68 -26.82 -34.15
N GLY A 92 12.90 -26.29 -34.19
CA GLY A 92 13.95 -26.78 -35.08
C GLY A 92 14.28 -28.26 -34.84
N GLN A 93 14.34 -28.65 -33.57
CA GLN A 93 14.59 -30.04 -33.13
C GLN A 93 13.54 -31.04 -33.65
N LEU A 94 12.31 -30.61 -33.95
CA LEU A 94 11.31 -31.49 -34.58
C LEU A 94 11.67 -31.87 -36.03
N PHE A 95 12.37 -31.00 -36.76
CA PHE A 95 12.76 -31.24 -38.15
C PHE A 95 14.13 -31.91 -38.26
N LYS A 96 15.06 -31.52 -37.38
CA LYS A 96 16.41 -32.05 -37.30
C LYS A 96 16.78 -32.19 -35.83
N ALA A 97 17.01 -33.41 -35.32
CA ALA A 97 17.12 -33.63 -33.87
C ALA A 97 18.31 -32.90 -33.23
N ASP A 98 19.45 -32.82 -33.92
CA ASP A 98 20.65 -32.06 -33.54
C ASP A 98 20.57 -30.59 -34.00
N TRP A 99 19.36 -30.04 -34.17
CA TRP A 99 19.20 -28.64 -34.51
C TRP A 99 19.45 -27.76 -33.30
N ILE A 100 20.20 -26.69 -33.56
CA ILE A 100 20.50 -25.63 -32.61
C ILE A 100 20.16 -24.28 -33.23
N LEU A 101 19.91 -23.27 -32.40
CA LEU A 101 19.67 -21.91 -32.87
C LEU A 101 20.82 -21.43 -33.77
N PRO A 102 20.53 -20.94 -34.99
CA PRO A 102 21.55 -20.32 -35.82
C PRO A 102 22.22 -19.16 -35.08
N VAL A 103 23.53 -18.97 -35.31
CA VAL A 103 24.37 -17.91 -34.71
C VAL A 103 24.70 -18.12 -33.23
N ILE A 104 23.72 -18.38 -32.37
CA ILE A 104 23.93 -18.42 -30.90
C ILE A 104 23.94 -19.82 -30.29
N GLY A 105 23.51 -20.86 -31.00
CA GLY A 105 23.38 -22.22 -30.45
C GLY A 105 24.68 -22.81 -29.89
N ASN A 106 25.79 -22.64 -30.62
CA ASN A 106 27.14 -23.06 -30.18
C ASN A 106 27.92 -21.98 -29.41
N TRP A 107 27.25 -20.89 -29.03
CA TRP A 107 27.90 -19.81 -28.30
C TRP A 107 27.88 -20.18 -26.82
N LEU A 108 29.04 -20.51 -26.25
CA LEU A 108 29.15 -20.97 -24.86
C LEU A 108 28.37 -20.11 -23.83
N PRO A 109 28.35 -18.76 -23.89
CA PRO A 109 27.50 -17.95 -23.00
C PRO A 109 26.00 -18.26 -23.11
N TRP A 110 25.49 -18.59 -24.30
CA TRP A 110 24.10 -19.01 -24.50
C TRP A 110 23.85 -20.41 -23.94
N GLU A 111 24.76 -21.36 -24.18
CA GLU A 111 24.64 -22.71 -23.61
C GLU A 111 24.66 -22.68 -22.08
N LEU A 112 25.59 -21.91 -21.48
CA LEU A 112 25.63 -21.65 -20.04
C LEU A 112 24.36 -20.99 -19.52
N TRP A 113 23.77 -20.07 -20.30
CA TRP A 113 22.50 -19.45 -19.97
C TRP A 113 21.35 -20.46 -19.96
N VAL A 114 21.24 -21.31 -20.97
CA VAL A 114 20.20 -22.36 -21.05
C VAL A 114 20.37 -23.38 -19.94
N GLU A 115 21.59 -23.83 -19.69
CA GLU A 115 21.95 -24.76 -18.61
C GLU A 115 21.57 -24.19 -17.24
N GLY A 116 22.00 -22.95 -16.96
CA GLY A 116 21.73 -22.24 -15.71
C GLY A 116 20.25 -21.93 -15.52
N MET A 117 19.60 -21.31 -16.50
CA MET A 117 18.19 -20.92 -16.42
C MET A 117 17.26 -22.12 -16.43
N GLY A 118 17.49 -23.13 -17.28
CA GLY A 118 16.72 -24.37 -17.28
C GLY A 118 16.72 -25.05 -15.91
N THR A 119 17.90 -25.14 -15.29
CA THR A 119 18.06 -25.71 -13.95
C THR A 119 17.41 -24.84 -12.87
N LEU A 120 17.77 -23.56 -12.80
CA LEU A 120 17.33 -22.67 -11.72
C LEU A 120 15.84 -22.32 -11.80
N THR A 121 15.26 -22.26 -12.99
CA THR A 121 13.80 -22.17 -13.16
C THR A 121 13.11 -23.43 -12.65
N THR A 122 13.65 -24.62 -12.93
CA THR A 122 13.09 -25.90 -12.46
C THR A 122 13.18 -26.02 -10.93
N LEU A 123 14.33 -25.69 -10.34
CA LEU A 123 14.48 -25.64 -8.88
C LEU A 123 13.60 -24.55 -8.26
N GLY A 124 13.54 -23.37 -8.88
CA GLY A 124 12.71 -22.25 -8.44
C GLY A 124 11.24 -22.62 -8.38
N ILE A 125 10.69 -23.28 -9.41
CA ILE A 125 9.29 -23.70 -9.39
C ILE A 125 9.03 -24.77 -8.33
N LEU A 126 9.94 -25.72 -8.12
CA LEU A 126 9.83 -26.72 -7.05
C LEU A 126 9.78 -26.06 -5.66
N VAL A 127 10.62 -25.05 -5.43
CA VAL A 127 10.59 -24.24 -4.20
C VAL A 127 9.25 -23.53 -4.04
N LEU A 128 8.72 -22.90 -5.10
CA LEU A 128 7.44 -22.20 -5.03
C LEU A 128 6.26 -23.16 -4.79
N ILE A 129 6.27 -24.34 -5.41
CA ILE A 129 5.31 -25.43 -5.16
C ILE A 129 5.41 -25.86 -3.69
N ALA A 130 6.60 -26.13 -3.18
CA ALA A 130 6.80 -26.51 -1.78
C ALA A 130 6.26 -25.43 -0.82
N VAL A 131 6.58 -24.16 -1.07
CA VAL A 131 6.06 -23.02 -0.29
C VAL A 131 4.53 -22.97 -0.36
N ARG A 132 3.90 -23.22 -1.52
CA ARG A 132 2.44 -23.30 -1.61
C ARG A 132 1.89 -24.45 -0.78
N GLN A 133 2.47 -25.65 -0.88
CA GLN A 133 2.01 -26.81 -0.11
C GLN A 133 2.09 -26.58 1.40
N LEU A 134 3.12 -25.88 1.87
CA LEU A 134 3.28 -25.50 3.28
C LEU A 134 2.27 -24.43 3.73
N ASN A 135 1.79 -23.60 2.82
CA ASN A 135 0.86 -22.49 3.11
C ASN A 135 -0.57 -22.78 2.63
N ARG A 136 -0.92 -24.03 2.30
CA ARG A 136 -2.23 -24.37 1.72
C ARG A 136 -3.39 -24.06 2.69
N PRO A 137 -4.57 -23.64 2.19
CA PRO A 137 -5.70 -23.29 3.05
C PRO A 137 -6.21 -24.44 3.93
N GLY A 138 -6.01 -25.70 3.52
CA GLY A 138 -6.64 -26.87 4.15
C GLY A 138 -6.51 -26.93 5.69
N GLY A 139 -5.33 -26.61 6.25
CA GLY A 139 -5.12 -26.58 7.71
C GLY A 139 -5.19 -25.18 8.34
N ALA A 140 -4.75 -24.14 7.63
CA ALA A 140 -4.67 -22.77 8.16
C ALA A 140 -5.94 -21.93 7.95
N GLY A 141 -6.89 -22.41 7.14
CA GLY A 141 -8.12 -21.70 6.77
C GLY A 141 -7.85 -20.27 6.32
N ARG A 142 -8.53 -19.31 6.96
CA ARG A 142 -8.39 -17.87 6.73
C ARG A 142 -6.97 -17.32 6.95
N LYS A 143 -6.16 -17.97 7.79
CA LYS A 143 -4.78 -17.53 8.07
C LYS A 143 -3.83 -17.81 6.90
N SER A 144 -4.20 -18.70 5.99
CA SER A 144 -3.44 -18.89 4.75
C SER A 144 -3.51 -17.64 3.88
N ARG A 145 -2.36 -17.18 3.38
CA ARG A 145 -2.30 -16.12 2.37
C ARG A 145 -3.01 -16.50 1.05
N PHE A 146 -3.13 -17.79 0.79
CA PHE A 146 -3.79 -18.35 -0.38
C PHE A 146 -5.29 -18.63 -0.16
N ALA A 147 -5.85 -18.33 1.01
CA ALA A 147 -7.30 -18.43 1.24
C ALA A 147 -8.07 -17.61 0.20
N GLY A 148 -9.01 -18.25 -0.50
CA GLY A 148 -9.80 -17.66 -1.59
C GLY A 148 -9.08 -17.48 -2.94
N SER A 149 -7.80 -17.88 -3.07
CA SER A 149 -7.13 -17.92 -4.38
C SER A 149 -7.62 -19.11 -5.23
N ASN A 150 -7.57 -18.97 -6.56
CA ASN A 150 -7.90 -20.07 -7.47
C ASN A 150 -6.79 -21.13 -7.50
N THR A 151 -6.95 -22.17 -6.68
CA THR A 151 -5.93 -23.21 -6.50
C THR A 151 -5.75 -24.07 -7.76
N GLY A 152 -6.83 -24.31 -8.53
CA GLY A 152 -6.75 -25.08 -9.78
C GLY A 152 -5.92 -24.37 -10.85
N GLN A 153 -6.13 -23.07 -11.03
CA GLN A 153 -5.32 -22.26 -11.96
C GLN A 153 -3.84 -22.21 -11.52
N ALA A 154 -3.58 -22.08 -10.22
CA ALA A 154 -2.22 -22.09 -9.70
C ALA A 154 -1.50 -23.41 -10.00
N TYR A 155 -2.13 -24.56 -9.73
CA TYR A 155 -1.54 -25.86 -10.01
C TYR A 155 -1.36 -26.12 -11.50
N PHE A 156 -2.30 -25.69 -12.34
CA PHE A 156 -2.14 -25.77 -13.79
C PHE A 156 -0.87 -25.04 -14.24
N VAL A 157 -0.70 -23.79 -13.81
CA VAL A 157 0.47 -22.98 -14.16
C VAL A 157 1.77 -23.55 -13.59
N GLU A 158 1.76 -24.03 -12.35
CA GLU A 158 2.93 -24.66 -11.71
C GLU A 158 3.35 -25.94 -12.45
N THR A 159 2.38 -26.76 -12.84
CA THR A 159 2.61 -27.99 -13.61
C THR A 159 3.20 -27.68 -14.99
N VAL A 160 2.68 -26.68 -15.69
CA VAL A 160 3.20 -26.24 -16.99
C VAL A 160 4.66 -25.81 -16.86
N ILE A 161 5.00 -24.97 -15.87
CA ILE A 161 6.37 -24.48 -15.68
C ILE A 161 7.31 -25.63 -15.34
N LEU A 162 6.88 -26.57 -14.48
CA LEU A 162 7.68 -27.74 -14.12
C LEU A 162 7.96 -28.64 -15.34
N ILE A 163 6.93 -28.98 -16.13
CA ILE A 163 7.09 -29.79 -17.34
C ILE A 163 8.05 -29.11 -18.32
N VAL A 164 7.84 -27.82 -18.58
CA VAL A 164 8.68 -27.04 -19.51
C VAL A 164 10.13 -26.97 -19.03
N GLY A 165 10.36 -26.74 -17.73
CA GLY A 165 11.70 -26.72 -17.13
C GLY A 165 12.41 -28.06 -17.27
N VAL A 166 11.74 -29.18 -16.95
CA VAL A 166 12.27 -30.54 -17.13
C VAL A 166 12.58 -30.82 -18.61
N CYS A 167 11.71 -30.40 -19.53
CA CYS A 167 11.97 -30.54 -20.96
C CYS A 167 13.18 -29.74 -21.42
N ILE A 168 13.41 -28.52 -20.90
CA ILE A 168 14.61 -27.72 -21.25
C ILE A 168 15.88 -28.46 -20.84
N VAL A 169 15.96 -28.89 -19.57
CA VAL A 169 17.11 -29.63 -19.04
C VAL A 169 17.35 -30.93 -19.80
N THR A 170 16.28 -31.67 -20.13
CA THR A 170 16.38 -32.94 -20.85
C THR A 170 16.81 -32.75 -22.31
N LEU A 171 16.24 -31.76 -23.01
CA LEU A 171 16.63 -31.46 -24.40
C LEU A 171 18.07 -30.99 -24.49
N HIS A 172 18.55 -30.20 -23.52
CA HIS A 172 19.94 -29.78 -23.45
C HIS A 172 20.89 -30.97 -23.24
N ALA A 173 20.53 -31.91 -22.35
CA ALA A 173 21.31 -33.14 -22.16
C ALA A 173 21.29 -34.07 -23.40
N LEU A 174 20.17 -34.16 -24.11
CA LEU A 174 20.07 -34.91 -25.36
C LEU A 174 20.94 -34.30 -26.45
N GLU A 175 21.00 -32.97 -26.53
CA GLU A 175 21.89 -32.23 -27.43
C GLU A 175 23.37 -32.58 -27.16
N GLY A 176 23.81 -32.54 -25.90
CA GLY A 176 25.16 -32.96 -25.52
C GLY A 176 25.47 -34.42 -25.88
N ALA A 177 24.51 -35.33 -25.68
CA ALA A 177 24.67 -36.74 -26.04
C ALA A 177 24.76 -36.94 -27.57
N GLN A 178 24.00 -36.19 -28.35
CA GLN A 178 24.04 -36.22 -29.81
C GLN A 178 25.32 -35.58 -30.38
N HIS A 179 25.88 -34.58 -29.70
CA HIS A 179 27.14 -33.94 -30.07
C HIS A 179 28.39 -34.69 -29.57
N GLY A 180 28.21 -35.78 -28.81
CA GLY A 180 29.29 -36.66 -28.38
C GLY A 180 30.06 -36.17 -27.16
N VAL A 181 29.46 -35.32 -26.32
CA VAL A 181 30.05 -34.88 -25.05
C VAL A 181 30.28 -36.09 -24.14
N ASP A 182 31.55 -36.32 -23.76
CA ASP A 182 31.96 -37.51 -23.02
C ASP A 182 32.58 -37.24 -21.65
N HIS A 183 32.79 -35.97 -21.29
CA HIS A 183 33.26 -35.49 -20.00
C HIS A 183 32.54 -34.20 -19.57
N TYR A 184 32.78 -33.74 -18.34
CA TYR A 184 32.21 -32.47 -17.87
C TYR A 184 32.76 -31.30 -18.68
N GLU A 185 31.86 -30.63 -19.39
CA GLU A 185 32.12 -29.37 -20.07
C GLU A 185 31.33 -28.23 -19.43
N ALA A 186 31.79 -27.00 -19.61
CA ALA A 186 31.12 -25.83 -19.05
C ALA A 186 29.65 -25.73 -19.50
N ALA A 187 29.36 -26.06 -20.76
CA ALA A 187 27.99 -26.04 -21.32
C ALA A 187 27.04 -27.08 -20.68
N TYR A 188 27.56 -28.10 -19.99
CA TYR A 188 26.78 -29.23 -19.46
C TYR A 188 27.09 -29.51 -17.98
N PHE A 189 27.52 -28.50 -17.21
CA PHE A 189 28.05 -28.73 -15.87
C PHE A 189 27.02 -29.31 -14.87
N VAL A 190 25.72 -29.06 -15.05
CA VAL A 190 24.60 -29.66 -14.30
C VAL A 190 24.03 -30.87 -15.04
N THR A 191 23.90 -30.79 -16.37
CA THR A 191 23.21 -31.78 -17.19
C THR A 191 24.08 -32.96 -17.60
N TYR A 192 25.40 -32.91 -17.42
CA TYR A 192 26.32 -34.00 -17.80
C TYR A 192 25.94 -35.37 -17.22
N PRO A 193 25.50 -35.54 -15.96
CA PRO A 193 25.00 -36.84 -15.49
C PRO A 193 23.87 -37.41 -16.35
N LEU A 194 23.00 -36.55 -16.90
CA LEU A 194 21.93 -36.94 -17.80
C LEU A 194 22.47 -37.24 -19.21
N VAL A 195 23.46 -36.46 -19.71
CA VAL A 195 24.21 -36.77 -20.95
C VAL A 195 24.84 -38.17 -20.86
N ALA A 196 25.54 -38.44 -19.74
CA ALA A 196 26.18 -39.71 -19.47
C ALA A 196 25.17 -40.87 -19.34
N ALA A 197 23.97 -40.60 -18.81
CA ALA A 197 22.89 -41.59 -18.74
C ALA A 197 22.35 -41.98 -20.14
N PHE A 198 22.51 -41.12 -21.14
CA PHE A 198 22.17 -41.41 -22.54
C PHE A 198 23.30 -42.07 -23.33
N LYS A 199 24.48 -42.24 -22.73
CA LYS A 199 25.64 -42.86 -23.36
C LYS A 199 25.33 -44.31 -23.75
N GLY A 200 25.65 -44.66 -24.99
CA GLY A 200 25.43 -46.01 -25.54
C GLY A 200 24.05 -46.23 -26.15
N LEU A 201 23.14 -45.25 -26.10
CA LEU A 201 21.91 -45.30 -26.89
C LEU A 201 22.21 -45.15 -28.38
N SER A 202 21.38 -45.79 -29.22
CA SER A 202 21.50 -45.64 -30.67
C SER A 202 21.15 -44.21 -31.10
N VAL A 203 21.72 -43.74 -32.21
CA VAL A 203 21.40 -42.43 -32.79
C VAL A 203 19.89 -42.28 -33.01
N GLY A 204 19.23 -43.32 -33.54
CA GLY A 204 17.78 -43.30 -33.73
C GLY A 204 16.99 -43.20 -32.43
N THR A 205 17.50 -43.76 -31.32
CA THR A 205 16.88 -43.61 -29.99
C THR A 205 17.02 -42.18 -29.49
N LEU A 206 18.21 -41.59 -29.57
CA LEU A 206 18.46 -40.20 -29.18
C LEU A 206 17.57 -39.23 -29.97
N GLN A 207 17.50 -39.39 -31.29
CA GLN A 207 16.63 -38.60 -32.16
C GLN A 207 15.16 -38.70 -31.76
N ASN A 208 14.66 -39.91 -31.50
CA ASN A 208 13.28 -40.13 -31.07
C ASN A 208 12.98 -39.53 -29.70
N LEU A 209 13.93 -39.58 -28.76
CA LEU A 209 13.80 -38.91 -27.46
C LEU A 209 13.75 -37.38 -27.65
N THR A 210 14.61 -36.83 -28.49
CA THR A 210 14.61 -35.39 -28.79
C THR A 210 13.29 -34.95 -29.41
N TYR A 211 12.76 -35.68 -30.40
CA TYR A 211 11.44 -35.40 -30.98
C TYR A 211 10.32 -35.47 -29.94
N LEU A 212 10.36 -36.47 -29.05
CA LEU A 212 9.36 -36.64 -28.00
C LEU A 212 9.37 -35.46 -27.01
N PHE A 213 10.53 -35.13 -26.45
CA PHE A 213 10.64 -34.04 -25.46
C PHE A 213 10.41 -32.67 -26.09
N ALA A 214 10.82 -32.46 -27.34
CA ALA A 214 10.51 -31.24 -28.08
C ALA A 214 8.99 -31.10 -28.31
N ALA A 215 8.32 -32.17 -28.72
CA ALA A 215 6.87 -32.19 -28.88
C ALA A 215 6.13 -31.96 -27.55
N ILE A 216 6.54 -32.61 -26.46
CA ILE A 216 5.95 -32.39 -25.12
C ILE A 216 6.10 -30.93 -24.69
N LYS A 217 7.29 -30.36 -24.86
CA LYS A 217 7.56 -28.96 -24.50
C LYS A 217 6.70 -27.99 -25.30
N ILE A 218 6.64 -28.17 -26.62
CA ILE A 218 5.84 -27.31 -27.50
C ILE A 218 4.36 -27.49 -27.19
N ALA A 219 3.87 -28.73 -27.13
CA ALA A 219 2.47 -29.01 -26.83
C ALA A 219 2.06 -28.41 -25.49
N THR A 220 2.86 -28.59 -24.43
CA THR A 220 2.58 -28.02 -23.11
C THR A 220 2.54 -26.49 -23.16
N SER A 221 3.50 -25.86 -23.83
CA SER A 221 3.59 -24.39 -23.93
C SER A 221 2.42 -23.80 -24.71
N PHE A 222 1.98 -24.44 -25.79
CA PHE A 222 0.88 -23.94 -26.61
C PHE A 222 -0.50 -24.34 -26.08
N ILE A 223 -0.66 -25.47 -25.39
CA ILE A 223 -1.87 -25.77 -24.62
C ILE A 223 -2.06 -24.74 -23.50
N TRP A 224 -0.97 -24.36 -22.82
CA TRP A 224 -0.97 -23.26 -21.88
C TRP A 224 -1.41 -21.95 -22.54
N MET A 225 -0.79 -21.58 -23.67
CA MET A 225 -1.15 -20.36 -24.41
C MET A 225 -2.62 -20.33 -24.82
N ILE A 226 -3.15 -21.45 -25.35
CA ILE A 226 -4.56 -21.60 -25.73
C ILE A 226 -5.46 -21.41 -24.50
N THR A 227 -5.12 -22.06 -23.39
CA THR A 227 -5.94 -22.01 -22.17
C THR A 227 -5.97 -20.59 -21.59
N VAL A 228 -4.84 -19.90 -21.55
CA VAL A 228 -4.74 -18.51 -21.08
C VAL A 228 -5.46 -17.55 -22.03
N ALA A 229 -5.41 -17.79 -23.34
CA ALA A 229 -6.13 -17.01 -24.34
C ALA A 229 -7.66 -17.17 -24.24
N LEU A 230 -8.14 -18.34 -23.82
CA LEU A 230 -9.56 -18.60 -23.59
C LEU A 230 -10.05 -18.08 -22.23
N LYS A 231 -9.13 -17.78 -21.30
CA LYS A 231 -9.44 -17.37 -19.93
C LYS A 231 -8.71 -16.07 -19.57
N THR A 232 -9.23 -14.94 -20.06
CA THR A 232 -8.63 -13.61 -19.92
C THR A 232 -8.62 -13.06 -18.49
N ASP A 233 -9.43 -13.63 -17.60
CA ASP A 233 -9.52 -13.35 -16.16
C ASP A 233 -8.53 -14.18 -15.32
N MET A 234 -7.73 -15.07 -15.92
CA MET A 234 -6.74 -15.89 -15.21
C MET A 234 -5.55 -15.03 -14.70
N GLY A 235 -5.73 -14.30 -13.60
CA GLY A 235 -4.77 -13.33 -13.08
C GLY A 235 -3.37 -13.91 -12.83
N VAL A 236 -3.26 -15.14 -12.33
CA VAL A 236 -1.97 -15.83 -12.13
C VAL A 236 -1.21 -16.09 -13.44
N ALA A 237 -1.90 -16.14 -14.58
CA ALA A 237 -1.30 -16.26 -15.90
C ALA A 237 -1.00 -14.89 -16.50
N TRP A 238 -2.03 -14.04 -16.61
CA TRP A 238 -1.94 -12.73 -17.26
C TRP A 238 -1.04 -11.73 -16.55
N HIS A 239 -0.83 -11.87 -15.24
CA HIS A 239 0.14 -11.05 -14.50
C HIS A 239 1.54 -11.05 -15.14
N ARG A 240 1.98 -12.17 -15.73
CA ARG A 240 3.29 -12.25 -16.40
C ARG A 240 3.43 -11.28 -17.56
N PHE A 241 2.32 -10.85 -18.16
CA PHE A 241 2.30 -9.88 -19.24
C PHE A 241 1.90 -8.50 -18.74
N LEU A 242 0.88 -8.42 -17.89
CA LEU A 242 0.30 -7.16 -17.42
C LEU A 242 1.13 -6.46 -16.33
N ALA A 243 2.03 -7.18 -15.64
CA ALA A 243 2.92 -6.56 -14.66
C ALA A 243 3.81 -5.47 -15.28
N PHE A 244 4.30 -5.67 -16.51
CA PHE A 244 5.14 -4.69 -17.20
C PHE A 244 4.42 -3.36 -17.45
N PRO A 245 3.26 -3.32 -18.15
CA PRO A 245 2.51 -2.08 -18.31
C PRO A 245 2.01 -1.55 -16.96
N ASN A 246 1.59 -2.39 -16.01
CA ASN A 246 1.11 -1.88 -14.71
C ASN A 246 2.21 -1.12 -13.94
N ILE A 247 3.45 -1.62 -13.97
CA ILE A 247 4.60 -0.94 -13.37
C ILE A 247 4.95 0.34 -14.14
N TRP A 248 4.89 0.31 -15.47
CA TRP A 248 5.20 1.49 -16.29
C TRP A 248 4.18 2.62 -16.08
N PHE A 249 2.89 2.29 -16.01
CA PHE A 249 1.77 3.21 -15.76
C PHE A 249 1.50 3.49 -14.27
N LYS A 250 2.47 3.23 -13.38
CA LYS A 250 2.36 3.58 -11.96
C LYS A 250 2.00 5.04 -11.75
N ARG A 251 1.51 5.35 -10.56
CA ARG A 251 1.17 6.71 -10.20
C ARG A 251 2.43 7.58 -10.16
N GLU A 252 3.46 7.12 -9.44
CA GLU A 252 4.73 7.82 -9.31
C GLU A 252 5.75 7.28 -10.35
N ALA A 253 6.27 8.16 -11.20
CA ALA A 253 7.23 7.79 -12.25
C ALA A 253 8.55 7.22 -11.69
N ASP A 254 8.94 7.64 -10.49
CA ASP A 254 10.16 7.23 -9.78
C ASP A 254 10.08 5.84 -9.12
N GLY A 255 8.89 5.23 -9.09
CA GLY A 255 8.63 3.93 -8.45
C GLY A 255 8.14 4.01 -7.01
N GLY A 256 7.82 5.21 -6.52
CA GLY A 256 7.10 5.43 -5.27
C GLY A 256 5.85 4.56 -5.16
N THR A 257 5.46 4.22 -3.92
CA THR A 257 4.19 3.52 -3.69
C THR A 257 3.04 4.48 -3.91
N ALA A 258 1.92 4.01 -4.46
CA ALA A 258 0.69 4.78 -4.58
C ALA A 258 0.01 5.08 -3.22
N LEU A 259 0.70 5.82 -2.34
CA LEU A 259 0.31 6.31 -1.02
C LEU A 259 0.75 7.77 -0.86
N GLY A 260 0.42 8.41 0.27
CA GLY A 260 0.59 9.85 0.44
C GLY A 260 -0.72 10.58 0.16
N ALA A 261 -0.75 11.44 -0.85
CA ALA A 261 -1.96 12.12 -1.30
C ALA A 261 -2.98 11.12 -1.86
N LEU A 262 -4.25 11.23 -1.43
CA LEU A 262 -5.35 10.63 -2.16
C LEU A 262 -5.57 11.41 -3.46
N GLN A 263 -5.84 10.69 -4.55
CA GLN A 263 -6.07 11.33 -5.84
C GLN A 263 -7.32 12.21 -5.80
N PRO A 264 -7.32 13.35 -6.52
CA PRO A 264 -8.53 14.14 -6.70
C PRO A 264 -9.61 13.27 -7.36
N MET A 265 -10.87 13.59 -7.08
CA MET A 265 -11.97 12.92 -7.76
C MET A 265 -12.02 13.40 -9.21
N THR A 266 -12.19 12.46 -10.15
CA THR A 266 -12.15 12.77 -11.58
C THR A 266 -13.38 12.23 -12.29
N SER A 267 -13.88 12.99 -13.25
CA SER A 267 -14.93 12.60 -14.20
C SER A 267 -14.39 12.82 -15.62
N ALA A 268 -14.61 11.86 -16.52
CA ALA A 268 -14.12 11.90 -17.90
C ALA A 268 -12.62 12.28 -18.03
N GLY A 269 -11.80 11.84 -17.07
CA GLY A 269 -10.35 12.09 -17.07
C GLY A 269 -9.97 13.53 -16.73
N LYS A 270 -10.84 14.29 -16.07
CA LYS A 270 -10.55 15.63 -15.53
C LYS A 270 -10.91 15.67 -14.05
N PRO A 271 -10.14 16.37 -13.20
CA PRO A 271 -10.58 16.68 -11.85
C PRO A 271 -11.94 17.39 -11.88
N ILE A 272 -12.83 17.03 -10.97
CA ILE A 272 -14.14 17.68 -10.83
C ILE A 272 -13.93 19.04 -10.17
N ASP A 273 -14.55 20.06 -10.74
CA ASP A 273 -14.74 21.35 -10.09
C ASP A 273 -15.93 21.24 -9.13
N PHE A 274 -15.69 21.49 -7.85
CA PHE A 274 -16.73 21.36 -6.82
C PHE A 274 -17.55 22.65 -6.65
N GLU A 275 -17.10 23.76 -7.22
CA GLU A 275 -17.83 25.04 -7.21
C GLU A 275 -18.84 25.11 -8.37
N ASP A 276 -18.47 24.56 -9.52
CA ASP A 276 -19.32 24.44 -10.71
C ASP A 276 -19.16 23.05 -11.35
N PRO A 277 -19.72 21.99 -10.73
CA PRO A 277 -19.63 20.64 -11.27
C PRO A 277 -20.43 20.53 -12.57
N GLY A 278 -19.90 19.79 -13.55
CA GLY A 278 -20.60 19.53 -14.79
C GLY A 278 -21.89 18.73 -14.56
N GLU A 279 -22.91 18.96 -15.38
CA GLU A 279 -24.22 18.26 -15.27
C GLU A 279 -24.07 16.73 -15.33
N ASP A 280 -23.11 16.24 -16.11
CA ASP A 280 -22.83 14.82 -16.31
C ASP A 280 -21.67 14.28 -15.43
N ASP A 281 -21.20 15.06 -14.44
CA ASP A 281 -20.04 14.66 -13.65
C ASP A 281 -20.33 13.47 -12.71
N GLN A 282 -19.49 12.45 -12.81
CA GLN A 282 -19.62 11.23 -12.01
C GLN A 282 -18.86 11.36 -10.67
N PHE A 283 -19.62 11.44 -9.58
CA PHE A 283 -19.07 11.53 -8.22
C PHE A 283 -18.74 10.14 -7.65
N GLY A 284 -17.46 9.75 -7.67
CA GLY A 284 -17.02 8.44 -7.19
C GLY A 284 -17.47 7.28 -8.09
N VAL A 285 -17.32 6.05 -7.60
CA VAL A 285 -17.51 4.83 -8.41
C VAL A 285 -18.66 3.97 -7.90
N SER A 286 -19.69 3.82 -8.74
CA SER A 286 -20.87 2.97 -8.50
C SER A 286 -20.98 1.77 -9.44
N GLN A 287 -20.27 1.82 -10.56
CA GLN A 287 -20.26 0.80 -11.60
C GLN A 287 -18.82 0.53 -12.04
N ILE A 288 -18.54 -0.68 -12.53
CA ILE A 288 -17.17 -1.09 -12.85
C ILE A 288 -16.52 -0.24 -13.96
N GLU A 289 -17.31 0.26 -14.90
CA GLU A 289 -16.92 1.15 -15.98
C GLU A 289 -16.63 2.59 -15.52
N HIS A 290 -16.99 2.96 -14.28
CA HIS A 290 -16.63 4.27 -13.70
C HIS A 290 -15.18 4.28 -13.21
N PHE A 291 -14.57 3.12 -12.93
CA PHE A 291 -13.13 3.05 -12.70
C PHE A 291 -12.36 3.44 -13.96
N SER A 292 -11.16 3.97 -13.78
CA SER A 292 -10.29 4.28 -14.90
C SER A 292 -9.80 3.02 -15.62
N TRP A 293 -9.33 3.17 -16.87
CA TRP A 293 -8.63 2.08 -17.57
C TRP A 293 -7.45 1.53 -16.76
N LYS A 294 -6.79 2.38 -15.96
CA LYS A 294 -5.70 1.98 -15.06
C LYS A 294 -6.22 1.15 -13.89
N GLY A 295 -7.42 1.43 -13.38
CA GLY A 295 -8.11 0.57 -12.40
C GLY A 295 -8.40 -0.82 -12.97
N LEU A 296 -8.92 -0.91 -14.19
CA LEU A 296 -9.17 -2.21 -14.85
C LEU A 296 -7.88 -3.01 -15.10
N LEU A 297 -6.77 -2.31 -15.44
CA LEU A 297 -5.44 -2.90 -15.56
C LEU A 297 -4.94 -3.42 -14.19
N ASP A 298 -5.09 -2.65 -13.12
CA ASP A 298 -4.74 -3.04 -11.75
C ASP A 298 -5.45 -4.34 -11.35
N PHE A 299 -6.77 -4.41 -11.60
CA PHE A 299 -7.58 -5.59 -11.25
C PHE A 299 -7.08 -6.84 -11.98
N SER A 300 -6.81 -6.69 -13.27
CA SER A 300 -6.33 -7.78 -14.13
C SER A 300 -4.88 -8.19 -13.86
N THR A 301 -4.10 -7.34 -13.20
CA THR A 301 -2.71 -7.62 -12.84
C THR A 301 -2.59 -8.38 -11.51
N CYS A 302 -3.67 -8.55 -10.75
CA CYS A 302 -3.64 -9.33 -9.50
C CYS A 302 -3.28 -10.80 -9.75
N THR A 303 -2.12 -11.25 -9.24
CA THR A 303 -1.67 -12.65 -9.32
C THR A 303 -2.19 -13.52 -8.17
N GLU A 304 -3.02 -12.98 -7.27
CA GLU A 304 -3.59 -13.71 -6.13
C GLU A 304 -2.53 -14.23 -5.11
N CYS A 305 -1.37 -13.57 -5.01
CA CYS A 305 -0.25 -14.02 -4.15
C CYS A 305 -0.52 -13.88 -2.65
N GLY A 306 -1.49 -13.05 -2.25
CA GLY A 306 -1.92 -12.89 -0.86
C GLY A 306 -1.02 -12.03 0.03
N ARG A 307 0.02 -11.37 -0.51
CA ARG A 307 0.89 -10.48 0.31
C ARG A 307 0.11 -9.33 0.94
N CYS A 308 -0.72 -8.66 0.16
CA CYS A 308 -1.61 -7.60 0.64
C CYS A 308 -2.64 -8.11 1.66
N GLN A 309 -3.13 -9.35 1.50
CA GLN A 309 -4.04 -10.00 2.44
C GLN A 309 -3.36 -10.32 3.78
N SER A 310 -2.16 -10.91 3.75
CA SER A 310 -1.39 -11.26 4.96
C SER A 310 -1.00 -10.06 5.81
N GLN A 311 -0.89 -8.88 5.20
CA GLN A 311 -0.53 -7.65 5.91
C GLN A 311 -1.75 -6.76 6.21
N CYS A 312 -2.94 -7.12 5.73
CA CYS A 312 -4.16 -6.35 5.98
C CYS A 312 -4.61 -6.50 7.44
N PRO A 313 -4.73 -5.39 8.20
CA PRO A 313 -5.18 -5.46 9.59
C PRO A 313 -6.61 -5.99 9.75
N ALA A 314 -7.50 -5.62 8.82
CA ALA A 314 -8.87 -6.11 8.81
C ALA A 314 -8.93 -7.64 8.61
N TRP A 315 -8.25 -8.16 7.59
CA TRP A 315 -8.22 -9.61 7.32
C TRP A 315 -7.73 -10.42 8.52
N ASN A 316 -6.60 -9.99 9.11
CA ASN A 316 -5.94 -10.70 10.22
C ASN A 316 -6.74 -10.63 11.52
N THR A 317 -7.68 -9.70 11.64
CA THR A 317 -8.58 -9.59 12.80
C THR A 317 -9.96 -10.19 12.56
N GLY A 318 -10.17 -10.90 11.45
CA GLY A 318 -11.42 -11.62 11.17
C GLY A 318 -12.51 -10.78 10.50
N LYS A 319 -12.23 -9.53 10.13
CA LYS A 319 -13.13 -8.69 9.33
C LYS A 319 -13.11 -9.11 7.85
N PRO A 320 -14.20 -8.92 7.09
CA PRO A 320 -14.35 -9.51 5.75
C PRO A 320 -13.32 -9.01 4.74
N LEU A 321 -12.80 -7.78 4.89
CA LEU A 321 -11.84 -7.20 3.95
C LEU A 321 -10.56 -8.03 3.78
N SER A 322 -10.42 -8.60 2.60
CA SER A 322 -9.13 -8.94 2.00
C SER A 322 -8.90 -8.02 0.80
N PRO A 323 -7.80 -7.26 0.76
CA PRO A 323 -7.42 -6.48 -0.43
C PRO A 323 -7.25 -7.37 -1.67
N LYS A 324 -6.80 -8.61 -1.50
CA LYS A 324 -6.67 -9.58 -2.61
C LYS A 324 -8.06 -9.94 -3.15
N LEU A 325 -8.98 -10.34 -2.28
CA LEU A 325 -10.31 -10.80 -2.70
C LEU A 325 -11.14 -9.66 -3.27
N LEU A 326 -11.03 -8.45 -2.71
CA LEU A 326 -11.67 -7.25 -3.29
C LEU A 326 -11.22 -7.03 -4.74
N ILE A 327 -9.91 -7.05 -4.99
CA ILE A 327 -9.38 -6.83 -6.34
C ILE A 327 -9.75 -7.99 -7.28
N MET A 328 -9.81 -9.23 -6.78
CA MET A 328 -10.29 -10.37 -7.56
C MET A 328 -11.78 -10.23 -7.92
N SER A 329 -12.64 -9.83 -6.98
CA SER A 329 -14.06 -9.60 -7.24
C SER A 329 -14.27 -8.49 -8.29
N LEU A 330 -13.52 -7.39 -8.20
CA LEU A 330 -13.56 -6.32 -9.19
C LEU A 330 -13.08 -6.78 -10.58
N ARG A 331 -12.00 -7.58 -10.64
CA ARG A 331 -11.52 -8.19 -11.88
C ARG A 331 -12.59 -9.09 -12.49
N ASP A 332 -13.11 -10.03 -11.71
CA ASP A 332 -14.02 -11.06 -12.20
C ASP A 332 -15.34 -10.40 -12.67
N HIS A 333 -15.83 -9.40 -11.94
CA HIS A 333 -16.98 -8.58 -12.34
C HIS A 333 -16.70 -7.79 -13.64
N ALA A 334 -15.54 -7.13 -13.76
CA ALA A 334 -15.16 -6.41 -14.97
C ALA A 334 -15.13 -7.32 -16.22
N HIS A 335 -14.55 -8.51 -16.08
CA HIS A 335 -14.47 -9.48 -17.18
C HIS A 335 -15.85 -10.06 -17.53
N ALA A 336 -16.69 -10.35 -16.54
CA ALA A 336 -18.02 -10.93 -16.73
C ALA A 336 -19.03 -9.92 -17.31
N LYS A 337 -18.96 -8.64 -16.92
CA LYS A 337 -19.80 -7.54 -17.44
C LYS A 337 -19.32 -7.02 -18.81
N ALA A 338 -18.06 -7.23 -19.18
CA ALA A 338 -17.48 -6.68 -20.41
C ALA A 338 -18.26 -6.97 -21.71
N PRO A 339 -18.83 -8.16 -21.97
CA PRO A 339 -19.60 -8.40 -23.20
C PRO A 339 -20.80 -7.48 -23.35
N TYR A 340 -21.47 -7.14 -22.24
CA TYR A 340 -22.58 -6.19 -22.21
C TYR A 340 -22.10 -4.77 -22.53
N LEU A 341 -21.05 -4.30 -21.85
CA LEU A 341 -20.50 -2.96 -22.06
C LEU A 341 -19.93 -2.78 -23.49
N LEU A 342 -19.26 -3.80 -24.05
CA LEU A 342 -18.73 -3.77 -25.41
C LEU A 342 -19.81 -3.74 -26.50
N ALA A 343 -21.03 -4.18 -26.17
CA ALA A 343 -22.19 -4.06 -27.05
C ALA A 343 -22.82 -2.65 -27.01
N GLY A 344 -22.27 -1.73 -26.20
CA GLY A 344 -22.82 -0.39 -25.99
C GLY A 344 -23.69 -0.28 -24.73
N GLY A 345 -23.75 -1.35 -23.92
CA GLY A 345 -24.50 -1.36 -22.67
C GLY A 345 -23.93 -0.38 -21.63
N GLY A 346 -24.76 -0.05 -20.66
CA GLY A 346 -24.46 0.83 -19.54
C GLY A 346 -25.69 1.67 -19.20
N LYS A 347 -25.81 2.13 -17.96
CA LYS A 347 -26.96 2.93 -17.53
C LYS A 347 -26.65 4.43 -17.57
N THR A 348 -27.66 5.26 -17.86
CA THR A 348 -27.60 6.71 -17.63
C THR A 348 -27.72 7.02 -16.13
N ALA A 349 -27.58 8.29 -15.73
CA ALA A 349 -27.77 8.70 -14.34
C ALA A 349 -29.19 8.40 -13.84
N GLU A 350 -30.18 8.42 -14.73
CA GLU A 350 -31.59 8.09 -14.50
C GLU A 350 -31.84 6.58 -14.49
N GLY A 351 -30.82 5.76 -14.75
CA GLY A 351 -30.91 4.30 -14.77
C GLY A 351 -31.41 3.70 -16.09
N GLU A 352 -31.53 4.50 -17.15
CA GLU A 352 -31.97 4.03 -18.47
C GLU A 352 -30.84 3.31 -19.21
N GLU A 353 -31.18 2.27 -19.97
CA GLU A 353 -30.22 1.51 -20.77
C GLU A 353 -29.72 2.36 -21.96
N LYS A 354 -28.39 2.49 -22.10
CA LYS A 354 -27.75 3.23 -23.20
C LYS A 354 -27.79 2.45 -24.52
N ALA A 355 -27.75 1.12 -24.45
CA ALA A 355 -27.81 0.28 -25.65
C ALA A 355 -29.24 0.06 -26.16
N THR A 356 -29.39 -0.09 -27.48
CA THR A 356 -30.65 -0.56 -28.06
C THR A 356 -30.84 -2.06 -27.86
N ALA A 357 -32.08 -2.53 -27.95
CA ALA A 357 -32.40 -3.95 -27.84
C ALA A 357 -31.67 -4.80 -28.90
N GLU A 358 -31.48 -4.27 -30.11
CA GLU A 358 -30.74 -4.94 -31.18
C GLU A 358 -29.25 -5.11 -30.85
N GLN A 359 -28.64 -4.10 -30.20
CA GLN A 359 -27.26 -4.19 -29.76
C GLN A 359 -27.06 -5.28 -28.70
N LEU A 360 -28.04 -5.44 -27.79
CA LEU A 360 -27.99 -6.42 -26.71
C LEU A 360 -28.42 -7.83 -27.10
N ALA A 361 -29.05 -8.02 -28.27
CA ALA A 361 -29.61 -9.32 -28.69
C ALA A 361 -28.59 -10.47 -28.74
N GLY A 362 -27.32 -10.16 -29.02
CA GLY A 362 -26.23 -11.13 -29.07
C GLY A 362 -25.43 -11.29 -27.77
N VAL A 363 -25.77 -10.53 -26.72
CA VAL A 363 -25.03 -10.54 -25.45
C VAL A 363 -25.42 -11.78 -24.63
N PRO A 364 -24.46 -12.52 -24.06
CA PRO A 364 -24.76 -13.68 -23.22
C PRO A 364 -25.64 -13.29 -22.03
N ALA A 365 -26.65 -14.12 -21.71
CA ALA A 365 -27.55 -13.90 -20.58
C ALA A 365 -26.80 -13.73 -19.24
N SER A 366 -25.66 -14.40 -19.07
CA SER A 366 -24.80 -14.24 -17.89
C SER A 366 -24.19 -12.85 -17.78
N ALA A 367 -23.83 -12.21 -18.90
CA ALA A 367 -23.28 -10.85 -18.89
C ALA A 367 -24.37 -9.80 -18.63
N LEU A 368 -25.58 -10.02 -19.14
CA LEU A 368 -26.76 -9.20 -18.81
C LEU A 368 -27.11 -9.32 -17.31
N ALA A 369 -27.15 -10.53 -16.78
CA ALA A 369 -27.39 -10.75 -15.35
C ALA A 369 -26.29 -10.14 -14.46
N GLU A 370 -25.02 -10.22 -14.90
CA GLU A 370 -23.91 -9.59 -14.18
C GLU A 370 -24.00 -8.05 -14.19
N ALA A 371 -24.53 -7.46 -15.26
CA ALA A 371 -24.71 -6.01 -15.38
C ALA A 371 -25.74 -5.43 -14.39
N GLU A 372 -26.68 -6.25 -13.91
CA GLU A 372 -27.69 -5.86 -12.94
C GLU A 372 -27.20 -5.93 -11.48
N ARG A 373 -26.00 -6.49 -11.24
CA ARG A 373 -25.45 -6.58 -9.88
C ARG A 373 -24.96 -5.21 -9.42
N PRO A 374 -25.35 -4.74 -8.22
CA PRO A 374 -24.78 -3.52 -7.69
C PRO A 374 -23.30 -3.74 -7.36
N LEU A 375 -22.45 -2.77 -7.68
CA LEU A 375 -21.01 -2.87 -7.40
C LEU A 375 -20.76 -2.98 -5.89
N VAL A 376 -21.50 -2.21 -5.10
CA VAL A 376 -21.50 -2.26 -3.64
C VAL A 376 -22.88 -2.67 -3.18
N GLY A 377 -22.97 -3.76 -2.45
CA GLY A 377 -24.25 -4.32 -1.99
C GLY A 377 -24.03 -5.59 -1.18
N THR A 378 -24.99 -5.91 -0.32
CA THR A 378 -25.00 -7.13 0.49
C THR A 378 -25.11 -8.38 -0.40
N LEU A 379 -24.88 -9.55 0.20
CA LEU A 379 -25.05 -10.83 -0.49
C LEU A 379 -26.51 -11.02 -0.96
N GLU A 380 -27.48 -10.57 -0.15
CA GLU A 380 -28.91 -10.62 -0.45
C GLU A 380 -29.28 -9.75 -1.67
N GLU A 381 -28.58 -8.63 -1.86
CA GLU A 381 -28.70 -7.73 -3.01
C GLU A 381 -27.89 -8.22 -4.23
N ASN A 382 -27.25 -9.40 -4.12
CA ASN A 382 -26.34 -9.95 -5.12
C ASN A 382 -25.18 -9.00 -5.47
N GLY A 383 -24.70 -8.22 -4.49
CA GLY A 383 -23.64 -7.25 -4.66
C GLY A 383 -22.29 -7.86 -5.02
N VAL A 384 -21.42 -7.07 -5.67
CA VAL A 384 -20.06 -7.49 -6.01
C VAL A 384 -19.13 -7.35 -4.81
N ILE A 385 -19.22 -6.22 -4.11
CA ILE A 385 -18.46 -5.90 -2.90
C ILE A 385 -19.43 -5.63 -1.76
N ASP A 386 -19.35 -6.46 -0.72
CA ASP A 386 -20.14 -6.25 0.50
C ASP A 386 -19.74 -4.94 1.21
N PRO A 387 -20.68 -4.13 1.71
CA PRO A 387 -20.39 -2.89 2.43
C PRO A 387 -19.40 -3.09 3.59
N ASP A 388 -19.45 -4.20 4.33
CA ASP A 388 -18.53 -4.47 5.43
C ASP A 388 -17.08 -4.67 4.94
N VAL A 389 -16.87 -5.07 3.68
CA VAL A 389 -15.55 -5.10 3.05
C VAL A 389 -15.01 -3.68 2.89
N LEU A 390 -15.83 -2.74 2.38
CA LEU A 390 -15.42 -1.35 2.21
C LEU A 390 -15.15 -0.69 3.56
N TRP A 391 -16.09 -0.79 4.50
CA TRP A 391 -16.03 -0.09 5.78
C TRP A 391 -15.04 -0.71 6.77
N SER A 392 -14.50 -1.90 6.50
CA SER A 392 -13.38 -2.47 7.26
C SER A 392 -12.02 -1.84 6.92
N CYS A 393 -11.90 -1.08 5.83
CA CYS A 393 -10.64 -0.48 5.41
C CYS A 393 -10.25 0.71 6.32
N THR A 394 -9.01 0.70 6.83
CA THR A 394 -8.46 1.79 7.65
C THR A 394 -7.60 2.78 6.85
N THR A 395 -7.58 2.66 5.52
CA THR A 395 -6.73 3.42 4.59
C THR A 395 -5.23 3.43 4.93
N CYS A 396 -4.76 2.45 5.72
CA CYS A 396 -3.40 2.46 6.26
C CYS A 396 -2.29 2.13 5.25
N GLY A 397 -2.63 1.76 4.01
CA GLY A 397 -1.67 1.51 2.93
C GLY A 397 -0.87 0.19 3.00
N ALA A 398 -1.15 -0.70 3.95
CA ALA A 398 -0.41 -1.97 4.08
C ALA A 398 -0.47 -2.82 2.80
N CYS A 399 -1.62 -2.84 2.13
CA CYS A 399 -1.84 -3.58 0.89
C CYS A 399 -1.01 -3.03 -0.29
N VAL A 400 -0.95 -1.70 -0.43
CA VAL A 400 -0.22 -1.02 -1.51
C VAL A 400 1.28 -1.20 -1.32
N GLU A 401 1.81 -0.97 -0.11
CA GLU A 401 3.23 -1.15 0.21
C GLU A 401 3.73 -2.57 -0.09
N GLN A 402 2.85 -3.58 0.05
CA GLN A 402 3.19 -4.99 -0.12
C GLN A 402 2.93 -5.52 -1.53
N CYS A 403 2.31 -4.72 -2.39
CA CYS A 403 2.03 -5.08 -3.77
C CYS A 403 3.27 -4.86 -4.65
N PRO A 404 3.86 -5.91 -5.25
CA PRO A 404 5.05 -5.74 -6.08
C PRO A 404 4.81 -4.95 -7.36
N VAL A 405 3.57 -4.96 -7.86
CA VAL A 405 3.12 -4.26 -9.08
C VAL A 405 2.32 -2.99 -8.78
N ASP A 406 2.28 -2.57 -7.51
CA ASP A 406 1.71 -1.30 -7.05
C ASP A 406 0.22 -1.07 -7.42
N ILE A 407 -0.61 -2.10 -7.25
CA ILE A 407 -2.07 -1.95 -7.34
C ILE A 407 -2.58 -0.94 -6.31
N GLU A 408 -3.39 0.02 -6.77
CA GLU A 408 -3.87 1.21 -6.06
C GLU A 408 -5.08 0.90 -5.14
N HIS A 409 -4.95 -0.15 -4.31
CA HIS A 409 -6.06 -0.70 -3.50
C HIS A 409 -6.81 0.35 -2.66
N VAL A 410 -6.10 1.34 -2.09
CA VAL A 410 -6.72 2.36 -1.23
C VAL A 410 -7.56 3.31 -2.07
N ASP A 411 -7.05 3.76 -3.21
CA ASP A 411 -7.76 4.66 -4.12
C ASP A 411 -9.05 3.99 -4.62
N HIS A 412 -8.98 2.73 -5.06
CA HIS A 412 -10.17 1.98 -5.50
C HIS A 412 -11.26 1.86 -4.43
N ILE A 413 -10.87 1.67 -3.17
CA ILE A 413 -11.81 1.62 -2.04
C ILE A 413 -12.42 2.99 -1.76
N VAL A 414 -11.61 4.04 -1.76
CA VAL A 414 -12.10 5.39 -1.45
C VAL A 414 -12.99 5.93 -2.57
N ASP A 415 -12.74 5.58 -3.83
CA ASP A 415 -13.61 5.96 -4.94
C ASP A 415 -15.00 5.32 -4.85
N MET A 416 -15.10 4.05 -4.41
CA MET A 416 -16.40 3.44 -4.10
C MET A 416 -17.07 4.12 -2.89
N ARG A 417 -16.30 4.43 -1.84
CA ARG A 417 -16.81 5.16 -0.67
C ARG A 417 -17.33 6.55 -1.03
N ARG A 418 -16.68 7.25 -1.97
CA ARG A 418 -17.10 8.57 -2.45
C ARG A 418 -18.52 8.54 -2.99
N TYR A 419 -18.84 7.55 -3.82
CA TYR A 419 -20.20 7.38 -4.33
C TYR A 419 -21.19 7.02 -3.21
N GLN A 420 -20.85 6.03 -2.38
CA GLN A 420 -21.69 5.60 -1.25
C GLN A 420 -22.05 6.78 -0.34
N VAL A 421 -21.10 7.65 -0.01
CA VAL A 421 -21.33 8.77 0.92
C VAL A 421 -22.04 9.94 0.27
N MET A 422 -21.60 10.39 -0.91
CA MET A 422 -22.09 11.64 -1.50
C MET A 422 -23.39 11.46 -2.28
N ILE A 423 -23.60 10.29 -2.90
CA ILE A 423 -24.75 10.04 -3.77
C ILE A 423 -25.80 9.20 -3.05
N GLU A 424 -25.39 8.07 -2.46
CA GLU A 424 -26.36 7.18 -1.79
C GLU A 424 -26.63 7.56 -0.32
N SER A 425 -25.83 8.45 0.27
CA SER A 425 -25.86 8.72 1.72
C SER A 425 -25.75 7.44 2.58
N SER A 426 -25.07 6.43 2.05
CA SER A 426 -24.87 5.11 2.63
C SER A 426 -23.49 5.04 3.29
N PHE A 427 -23.46 5.05 4.62
CA PHE A 427 -22.25 4.90 5.42
C PHE A 427 -22.61 4.50 6.85
N PRO A 428 -21.64 3.98 7.65
CA PRO A 428 -21.91 3.62 9.05
C PRO A 428 -22.46 4.80 9.85
N SER A 429 -23.62 4.61 10.48
CA SER A 429 -24.39 5.68 11.11
C SER A 429 -23.63 6.38 12.24
N GLU A 430 -22.70 5.68 12.89
CA GLU A 430 -21.81 6.22 13.92
C GLU A 430 -20.95 7.38 13.40
N ALA A 431 -20.55 7.36 12.12
CA ALA A 431 -19.78 8.44 11.51
C ALA A 431 -20.61 9.72 11.29
N GLY A 432 -21.95 9.64 11.30
CA GLY A 432 -22.83 10.77 11.04
C GLY A 432 -22.70 11.90 12.06
N THR A 433 -22.45 11.59 13.33
CA THR A 433 -22.20 12.60 14.37
C THR A 433 -20.93 13.38 14.09
N MET A 434 -19.86 12.67 13.70
CA MET A 434 -18.58 13.29 13.35
C MET A 434 -18.72 14.22 12.14
N LEU A 435 -19.42 13.79 11.07
CA LEU A 435 -19.67 14.62 9.89
C LEU A 435 -20.45 15.90 10.24
N LYS A 436 -21.54 15.78 11.01
CA LYS A 436 -22.35 16.94 11.46
C LYS A 436 -21.52 17.90 12.31
N ASN A 437 -20.63 17.38 13.15
CA ASN A 437 -19.75 18.19 13.98
C ASN A 437 -18.70 18.94 13.14
N LEU A 438 -18.11 18.26 12.15
CA LEU A 438 -17.19 18.90 11.20
C LEU A 438 -17.87 20.05 10.46
N GLU A 439 -19.05 19.82 9.90
CA GLU A 439 -19.82 20.83 9.18
C GLU A 439 -20.20 22.03 10.06
N LYS A 440 -20.71 21.79 11.28
CA LYS A 440 -21.26 22.85 12.15
C LYS A 440 -20.23 23.56 13.02
N LYS A 441 -19.15 22.88 13.38
CA LYS A 441 -18.17 23.35 14.38
C LYS A 441 -16.74 23.33 13.88
N GLY A 442 -16.48 22.84 12.67
CA GLY A 442 -15.14 22.73 12.11
C GLY A 442 -14.26 21.70 12.84
N ASN A 443 -14.81 20.85 13.72
CA ASN A 443 -14.04 19.82 14.43
C ASN A 443 -14.91 18.60 14.74
N PRO A 444 -14.32 17.38 14.73
CA PRO A 444 -15.11 16.15 14.81
C PRO A 444 -15.69 15.88 16.21
N TRP A 445 -15.16 16.53 17.27
CA TRP A 445 -15.67 16.43 18.64
C TRP A 445 -16.87 17.35 18.93
N GLY A 446 -17.23 18.25 18.02
CA GLY A 446 -18.37 19.16 18.19
C GLY A 446 -18.17 20.24 19.27
N LEU A 447 -16.92 20.45 19.69
CA LEU A 447 -16.58 21.39 20.76
C LEU A 447 -16.48 22.83 20.24
N ALA A 448 -16.63 23.81 21.15
CA ALA A 448 -16.62 25.23 20.78
C ALA A 448 -15.21 25.74 20.46
N LYS A 449 -15.08 26.68 19.51
CA LYS A 449 -13.80 27.30 19.11
C LYS A 449 -12.92 27.74 20.29
N LYS A 450 -13.52 28.38 21.31
CA LYS A 450 -12.80 28.84 22.52
C LYS A 450 -12.10 27.73 23.30
N GLN A 451 -12.61 26.50 23.26
CA GLN A 451 -12.01 25.37 23.97
C GLN A 451 -10.71 24.90 23.33
N ARG A 452 -10.46 25.22 22.05
CA ARG A 452 -9.21 24.89 21.35
C ARG A 452 -7.98 25.55 21.98
N LEU A 453 -8.17 26.68 22.65
CA LEU A 453 -7.12 27.44 23.35
C LEU A 453 -7.01 27.06 24.84
N ALA A 454 -7.79 26.10 25.35
CA ALA A 454 -7.77 25.79 26.78
C ALA A 454 -6.40 25.30 27.26
N TRP A 455 -5.69 24.53 26.43
CA TRP A 455 -4.39 23.96 26.77
C TRP A 455 -3.29 25.01 26.94
N THR A 456 -3.41 26.19 26.30
CA THR A 456 -2.39 27.25 26.40
C THR A 456 -2.35 27.88 27.80
N LYS A 457 -3.39 27.69 28.61
CA LYS A 457 -3.44 28.13 30.01
C LYS A 457 -2.77 27.15 30.98
N GLU A 458 -2.38 25.98 30.48
CA GLU A 458 -1.75 24.90 31.26
C GLU A 458 -0.23 24.82 31.01
N VAL A 459 0.34 25.82 30.35
CA VAL A 459 1.79 25.99 30.13
C VAL A 459 2.24 27.33 30.72
N ASP A 460 3.49 27.39 31.18
CA ASP A 460 4.02 28.55 31.92
C ASP A 460 4.67 29.62 31.02
N PHE A 461 4.34 29.64 29.73
CA PHE A 461 4.86 30.59 28.75
C PHE A 461 3.78 31.03 27.77
N GLU A 462 3.98 32.17 27.12
CA GLU A 462 3.03 32.70 26.14
C GLU A 462 3.07 31.91 24.83
N VAL A 463 1.88 31.59 24.30
CA VAL A 463 1.71 30.94 23.00
C VAL A 463 1.02 31.93 22.05
N PRO A 464 1.76 32.60 21.15
CA PRO A 464 1.20 33.60 20.25
C PRO A 464 0.13 33.02 19.32
N VAL A 465 -0.98 33.75 19.15
CA VAL A 465 -2.04 33.42 18.19
C VAL A 465 -2.03 34.39 17.02
N VAL A 466 -1.98 33.86 15.79
CA VAL A 466 -2.04 34.66 14.56
C VAL A 466 -3.37 35.41 14.48
N GLY A 467 -3.34 36.67 14.05
CA GLY A 467 -4.49 37.57 13.96
C GLY A 467 -4.97 38.16 15.30
N LYS A 468 -4.34 37.77 16.42
CA LYS A 468 -4.68 38.28 17.75
C LYS A 468 -3.46 38.88 18.47
N ASP A 469 -2.40 38.09 18.60
CA ASP A 469 -1.20 38.48 19.32
C ASP A 469 -0.07 38.86 18.33
N ILE A 470 -0.08 38.31 17.11
CA ILE A 470 0.78 38.69 15.97
C ILE A 470 -0.07 38.88 14.70
N GLU A 471 0.36 39.74 13.78
CA GLU A 471 -0.36 40.02 12.52
C GLU A 471 -0.20 38.87 11.52
N ASP A 472 1.04 38.46 11.25
CA ASP A 472 1.39 37.37 10.34
C ASP A 472 2.52 36.49 10.93
N LEU A 473 2.90 35.46 10.17
CA LEU A 473 3.94 34.50 10.55
C LEU A 473 5.37 34.94 10.16
N SER A 474 5.60 36.21 9.79
CA SER A 474 6.92 36.68 9.34
C SER A 474 7.98 36.73 10.45
N GLU A 475 7.55 36.84 11.71
CA GLU A 475 8.43 36.97 12.89
C GLU A 475 8.66 35.65 13.64
N VAL A 476 8.08 34.53 13.17
CA VAL A 476 8.19 33.21 13.80
C VAL A 476 8.85 32.19 12.86
N ASP A 477 9.49 31.17 13.44
CA ASP A 477 10.18 30.13 12.66
C ASP A 477 9.20 29.11 12.08
N TYR A 478 8.12 28.82 12.82
CA TYR A 478 7.13 27.80 12.48
C TYR A 478 5.71 28.20 12.87
N LEU A 479 4.74 27.88 12.02
CA LEU A 479 3.36 27.69 12.46
C LEU A 479 3.21 26.31 13.09
N TYR A 480 2.84 26.24 14.37
CA TYR A 480 2.44 24.99 14.99
C TYR A 480 0.96 24.72 14.70
N TRP A 481 0.71 23.76 13.79
CA TRP A 481 -0.63 23.23 13.53
C TRP A 481 -1.03 22.23 14.62
N VAL A 482 -1.91 22.67 15.53
CA VAL A 482 -2.30 21.89 16.71
C VAL A 482 -3.23 20.73 16.32
N GLY A 483 -4.09 20.95 15.31
CA GLY A 483 -5.10 20.01 14.86
C GLY A 483 -6.24 19.83 15.87
N CYS A 484 -7.25 19.05 15.48
CA CYS A 484 -8.39 18.79 16.36
C CYS A 484 -8.03 17.96 17.58
N ALA A 485 -7.38 16.80 17.38
CA ALA A 485 -7.04 15.90 18.48
C ALA A 485 -6.12 16.59 19.49
N GLY A 486 -5.07 17.25 19.03
CA GLY A 486 -4.11 17.95 19.88
C GLY A 486 -4.73 19.10 20.69
N ALA A 487 -5.78 19.74 20.18
CA ALA A 487 -6.45 20.84 20.86
C ALA A 487 -7.59 20.39 21.79
N LEU A 488 -8.23 19.25 21.51
CA LEU A 488 -9.54 18.90 22.09
C LEU A 488 -9.57 17.57 22.84
N GLU A 489 -8.68 16.62 22.56
CA GLU A 489 -8.63 15.31 23.22
C GLU A 489 -7.57 15.30 24.33
N ASP A 490 -7.95 14.91 25.54
CA ASP A 490 -7.12 15.15 26.74
C ASP A 490 -5.78 14.42 26.76
N ARG A 491 -5.68 13.23 26.15
CA ARG A 491 -4.40 12.51 26.04
C ARG A 491 -3.49 13.18 25.01
N ALA A 492 -4.04 13.57 23.87
CA ALA A 492 -3.31 14.27 22.83
C ALA A 492 -2.89 15.69 23.25
N LYS A 493 -3.67 16.39 24.09
CA LYS A 493 -3.27 17.67 24.69
C LYS A 493 -1.96 17.57 25.47
N LYS A 494 -1.66 16.43 26.11
CA LYS A 494 -0.37 16.23 26.78
C LYS A 494 0.79 16.28 25.80
N THR A 495 0.63 15.68 24.61
CA THR A 495 1.61 15.78 23.52
C THR A 495 1.74 17.22 23.03
N THR A 496 0.63 17.93 22.85
CA THR A 496 0.62 19.34 22.43
C THR A 496 1.42 20.21 23.40
N LYS A 497 1.15 20.09 24.69
CA LYS A 497 1.87 20.83 25.74
C LYS A 497 3.34 20.44 25.78
N ALA A 498 3.65 19.15 25.72
CA ALA A 498 5.03 18.68 25.76
C ALA A 498 5.84 19.21 24.58
N PHE A 499 5.27 19.18 23.38
CA PHE A 499 5.92 19.71 22.19
C PHE A 499 6.10 21.23 22.26
N ALA A 500 5.07 21.98 22.64
CA ALA A 500 5.15 23.44 22.79
C ALA A 500 6.24 23.84 23.82
N GLU A 501 6.31 23.11 24.94
CA GLU A 501 7.33 23.35 25.96
C GLU A 501 8.75 23.02 25.49
N LEU A 502 8.91 21.92 24.74
CA LEU A 502 10.20 21.61 24.10
C LEU A 502 10.63 22.71 23.10
N LEU A 503 9.71 23.27 22.32
CA LEU A 503 10.02 24.41 21.44
C LEU A 503 10.45 25.64 22.25
N HIS A 504 9.76 25.93 23.35
CA HIS A 504 10.11 27.02 24.25
C HIS A 504 11.50 26.85 24.86
N ILE A 505 11.81 25.66 25.40
CA ILE A 505 13.14 25.32 25.96
C ILE A 505 14.23 25.47 24.90
N ALA A 506 13.96 25.06 23.66
CA ALA A 506 14.90 25.16 22.55
C ALA A 506 15.04 26.59 21.97
N GLY A 507 14.25 27.55 22.46
CA GLY A 507 14.23 28.93 21.95
C GLY A 507 13.67 29.07 20.53
N VAL A 508 12.86 28.12 20.06
CA VAL A 508 12.22 28.17 18.74
C VAL A 508 11.00 29.08 18.81
N LYS A 509 10.92 30.08 17.93
CA LYS A 509 9.77 30.98 17.86
C LYS A 509 8.65 30.31 17.07
N PHE A 510 7.47 30.19 17.66
CA PHE A 510 6.31 29.61 16.99
C PHE A 510 5.03 30.35 17.35
N ALA A 511 4.03 30.18 16.49
CA ALA A 511 2.66 30.65 16.73
C ALA A 511 1.64 29.57 16.36
N ILE A 512 0.37 29.76 16.75
CA ILE A 512 -0.75 28.88 16.40
C ILE A 512 -1.87 29.67 15.71
N MET A 513 -2.70 28.98 14.92
CA MET A 513 -3.93 29.57 14.33
C MET A 513 -5.03 29.80 15.38
N GLY A 514 -4.93 29.15 16.55
CA GLY A 514 -5.84 29.33 17.67
C GLY A 514 -7.26 28.80 17.42
N GLY A 515 -8.26 29.66 17.69
CA GLY A 515 -9.68 29.29 17.67
C GLY A 515 -10.27 29.12 16.27
N ASP A 516 -9.65 29.73 15.26
CA ASP A 516 -10.13 29.71 13.88
C ASP A 516 -9.57 28.53 13.06
N GLU A 517 -8.63 27.77 13.61
CA GLU A 517 -8.16 26.52 13.03
C GLU A 517 -9.31 25.50 12.90
N ALA A 518 -9.66 25.12 11.68
CA ALA A 518 -10.61 24.05 11.41
C ALA A 518 -9.90 22.70 11.24
N CYS A 519 -10.67 21.61 11.28
CA CYS A 519 -10.18 20.28 10.96
C CYS A 519 -9.58 20.27 9.55
N THR A 520 -8.52 19.49 9.33
CA THR A 520 -7.91 19.37 8.01
C THR A 520 -8.81 18.70 6.97
N GLY A 521 -9.90 18.06 7.41
CA GLY A 521 -10.83 17.32 6.56
C GLY A 521 -10.45 15.86 6.34
N ASP A 522 -9.35 15.35 6.93
CA ASP A 522 -8.86 13.97 6.68
C ASP A 522 -9.94 12.90 6.90
N SER A 523 -10.64 12.93 8.05
CA SER A 523 -11.68 11.93 8.35
C SER A 523 -12.85 11.99 7.36
N ALA A 524 -13.28 13.19 6.94
CA ALA A 524 -14.32 13.33 5.91
C ALA A 524 -13.85 12.74 4.58
N ARG A 525 -12.63 13.09 4.15
CA ARG A 525 -12.03 12.62 2.91
C ARG A 525 -11.87 11.10 2.86
N ARG A 526 -11.35 10.47 3.92
CA ARG A 526 -11.19 8.99 3.97
C ARG A 526 -12.52 8.24 4.08
N LEU A 527 -13.55 8.88 4.64
CA LEU A 527 -14.88 8.32 4.67
C LEU A 527 -15.53 8.34 3.28
N GLY A 528 -15.15 9.31 2.43
CA GLY A 528 -15.70 9.50 1.07
C GLY A 528 -16.48 10.81 0.89
N ASN A 529 -16.58 11.65 1.93
CA ASN A 529 -17.23 12.95 1.82
C ASN A 529 -16.25 13.99 1.26
N GLU A 530 -16.09 14.00 -0.07
CA GLU A 530 -15.15 14.90 -0.75
C GLU A 530 -15.62 16.37 -0.67
N PHE A 531 -16.93 16.66 -0.77
CA PHE A 531 -17.48 18.01 -0.60
C PHE A 531 -17.06 18.66 0.73
N LEU A 532 -17.25 17.94 1.85
CA LEU A 532 -16.88 18.45 3.17
C LEU A 532 -15.35 18.60 3.31
N PHE A 533 -14.56 17.75 2.65
CA PHE A 533 -13.11 17.94 2.58
C PHE A 533 -12.73 19.20 1.80
N GLN A 534 -13.34 19.45 0.64
CA GLN A 534 -13.11 20.64 -0.18
C GLN A 534 -13.42 21.90 0.62
N GLN A 535 -14.60 21.98 1.23
CA GLN A 535 -15.03 23.13 2.04
C GLN A 535 -14.05 23.42 3.20
N LEU A 536 -13.73 22.41 4.01
CA LEU A 536 -12.82 22.59 5.15
C LEU A 536 -11.38 22.90 4.69
N GLY A 537 -10.96 22.27 3.60
CA GLY A 537 -9.62 22.42 3.03
C GLY A 537 -9.40 23.81 2.44
N GLN A 538 -10.31 24.28 1.58
CA GLN A 538 -10.27 25.62 0.99
C GLN A 538 -10.26 26.69 2.09
N GLN A 539 -11.16 26.59 3.07
CA GLN A 539 -11.19 27.51 4.21
C GLN A 539 -9.82 27.55 4.95
N ASN A 540 -9.22 26.39 5.21
CA ASN A 540 -7.91 26.34 5.85
C ASN A 540 -6.80 26.91 4.96
N VAL A 541 -6.81 26.64 3.65
CA VAL A 541 -5.81 27.15 2.71
C VAL A 541 -5.86 28.67 2.63
N GLU A 542 -7.06 29.26 2.53
CA GLU A 542 -7.24 30.71 2.56
C GLU A 542 -6.67 31.32 3.84
N MET A 543 -7.08 30.79 5.01
CA MET A 543 -6.59 31.28 6.31
C MET A 543 -5.08 31.10 6.47
N LEU A 544 -4.51 29.99 6.00
CA LEU A 544 -3.07 29.74 6.07
C LEU A 544 -2.29 30.67 5.16
N ASN A 545 -2.74 30.90 3.92
CA ASN A 545 -2.09 31.82 2.99
C ASN A 545 -2.10 33.24 3.56
N MET A 546 -3.24 33.70 4.09
CA MET A 546 -3.33 34.98 4.80
C MET A 546 -2.40 35.06 6.02
N ALA A 547 -2.34 33.99 6.83
CA ALA A 547 -1.45 33.93 8.00
C ALA A 547 0.04 33.98 7.61
N PHE A 548 0.40 33.48 6.42
CA PHE A 548 1.73 33.63 5.86
C PHE A 548 1.93 34.96 5.14
N GLY A 549 0.97 35.89 5.15
CA GLY A 549 1.05 37.21 4.55
C GLY A 549 0.91 37.20 3.02
N GLU A 550 0.18 36.23 2.47
CA GLU A 550 -0.24 36.23 1.06
C GLU A 550 -1.64 36.86 0.95
N ASP A 551 -1.83 37.67 -0.09
CA ASP A 551 -3.11 38.24 -0.51
C ASP A 551 -3.64 37.44 -1.71
N SER A 552 -4.88 36.97 -1.61
CA SER A 552 -5.55 36.23 -2.69
C SER A 552 -5.78 37.07 -3.95
N GLU A 553 -5.82 38.40 -3.83
CA GLU A 553 -6.03 39.32 -4.95
C GLU A 553 -4.72 39.81 -5.59
N ASP A 554 -3.58 39.60 -4.93
CA ASP A 554 -2.25 40.03 -5.40
C ASP A 554 -1.26 38.86 -5.44
N GLU A 555 -1.14 38.25 -6.62
CA GLU A 555 -0.17 37.18 -6.91
C GLU A 555 1.29 37.56 -6.62
N SER A 556 1.64 38.85 -6.54
CA SER A 556 3.01 39.28 -6.20
C SER A 556 3.38 39.01 -4.73
N THR A 557 2.39 38.78 -3.88
CA THR A 557 2.57 38.46 -2.45
C THR A 557 2.81 36.97 -2.20
N LYS A 558 2.67 36.10 -3.21
CA LYS A 558 2.87 34.65 -3.05
C LYS A 558 4.29 34.34 -2.58
N LYS A 559 4.38 33.55 -1.52
CA LYS A 559 5.63 33.15 -0.89
C LYS A 559 6.03 31.75 -1.34
N PRO A 560 7.34 31.47 -1.49
CA PRO A 560 7.81 30.14 -1.82
C PRO A 560 7.45 29.14 -0.71
N LYS A 561 7.19 27.89 -1.08
CA LYS A 561 6.89 26.78 -0.14
C LYS A 561 7.83 26.75 1.07
N ALA A 562 9.13 26.93 0.85
CA ALA A 562 10.18 26.84 1.87
C ALA A 562 10.14 27.95 2.94
N SER A 563 9.40 29.05 2.71
CA SER A 563 9.17 30.06 3.74
C SER A 563 7.87 29.83 4.52
N LYS A 564 7.00 28.92 4.05
CA LYS A 564 5.70 28.62 4.68
C LYS A 564 5.78 27.36 5.51
N LYS A 565 6.51 27.44 6.62
CA LYS A 565 6.86 26.31 7.48
C LYS A 565 5.76 26.00 8.49
N ILE A 566 5.23 24.77 8.42
CA ILE A 566 4.22 24.26 9.34
C ILE A 566 4.77 23.01 10.04
N VAL A 567 4.65 22.95 11.36
CA VAL A 567 4.91 21.73 12.13
C VAL A 567 3.60 21.14 12.65
N ALA A 568 3.41 19.83 12.49
CA ALA A 568 2.22 19.13 12.96
C ALA A 568 2.60 17.95 13.88
N THR A 569 1.89 17.79 15.00
CA THR A 569 2.03 16.61 15.88
C THR A 569 1.20 15.41 15.43
N CYS A 570 0.36 15.59 14.42
CA CYS A 570 -0.51 14.55 13.88
C CYS A 570 -0.07 14.16 12.47
N PRO A 571 0.29 12.88 12.22
CA PRO A 571 0.63 12.41 10.89
C PRO A 571 -0.50 12.51 9.85
N HIS A 572 -1.76 12.52 10.29
CA HIS A 572 -2.90 12.75 9.39
C HIS A 572 -2.92 14.21 8.92
N CYS A 573 -2.70 15.16 9.82
CA CYS A 573 -2.59 16.58 9.48
C CYS A 573 -1.36 16.83 8.59
N LEU A 574 -0.20 16.24 8.92
CA LEU A 574 0.99 16.25 8.07
C LEU A 574 0.66 15.83 6.64
N ASN A 575 0.01 14.68 6.47
CA ASN A 575 -0.30 14.16 5.14
C ASN A 575 -1.27 15.06 4.39
N THR A 576 -2.32 15.54 5.05
CA THR A 576 -3.33 16.36 4.37
C THR A 576 -2.80 17.75 4.02
N LEU A 577 -2.12 18.42 4.95
CA LEU A 577 -1.52 19.74 4.69
C LEU A 577 -0.39 19.66 3.65
N GLY A 578 0.50 18.66 3.76
CA GLY A 578 1.69 18.59 2.93
C GLY A 578 1.47 17.99 1.54
N ASN A 579 0.58 16.99 1.43
CA ASN A 579 0.39 16.23 0.19
C ASN A 579 -0.95 16.48 -0.50
N GLU A 580 -1.98 16.91 0.22
CA GLU A 580 -3.35 17.01 -0.32
C GLU A 580 -3.83 18.44 -0.55
N TYR A 581 -3.45 19.38 0.30
CA TYR A 581 -3.77 20.80 0.10
C TYR A 581 -3.13 21.43 -1.14
N PRO A 582 -2.04 20.90 -1.75
CA PRO A 582 -1.63 21.36 -3.07
C PRO A 582 -2.71 21.22 -4.14
N GLN A 583 -3.65 20.28 -3.98
CA GLN A 583 -4.82 20.14 -4.87
C GLN A 583 -5.82 21.30 -4.72
N LEU A 584 -5.73 22.06 -3.63
CA LEU A 584 -6.58 23.20 -3.27
C LEU A 584 -5.81 24.53 -3.35
N GLY A 585 -4.59 24.54 -3.91
CA GLY A 585 -3.73 25.72 -3.98
C GLY A 585 -2.90 26.02 -2.72
N GLY A 586 -2.95 25.16 -1.69
CA GLY A 586 -2.11 25.30 -0.49
C GLY A 586 -0.77 24.59 -0.65
N ASP A 587 0.33 25.34 -0.73
CA ASP A 587 1.68 24.78 -0.85
C ASP A 587 2.56 25.19 0.35
N TYR A 588 2.79 24.24 1.27
CA TYR A 588 3.48 24.49 2.54
C TYR A 588 4.61 23.50 2.76
N GLU A 589 5.69 23.94 3.44
CA GLU A 589 6.69 23.03 3.98
C GLU A 589 6.19 22.47 5.30
N VAL A 590 5.58 21.27 5.25
CA VAL A 590 5.00 20.63 6.44
C VAL A 590 5.93 19.54 6.95
N ILE A 591 6.34 19.64 8.22
CA ILE A 591 7.15 18.64 8.90
C ILE A 591 6.42 18.06 10.10
N HIS A 592 6.75 16.82 10.44
CA HIS A 592 6.25 16.20 11.67
C HIS A 592 7.03 16.69 12.89
N HIS A 593 6.37 16.78 14.05
CA HIS A 593 7.03 17.22 15.29
C HIS A 593 8.28 16.38 15.62
N THR A 594 8.26 15.08 15.34
CA THR A 594 9.44 14.22 15.58
C THR A 594 10.63 14.58 14.69
N GLN A 595 10.43 15.10 13.48
CA GLN A 595 11.54 15.55 12.63
C GLN A 595 12.19 16.81 13.22
N LEU A 596 11.37 17.76 13.67
CA LEU A 596 11.87 18.97 14.31
C LEU A 596 12.56 18.65 15.63
N LEU A 597 11.96 17.82 16.48
CA LEU A 597 12.54 17.43 17.76
C LEU A 597 13.87 16.68 17.60
N GLN A 598 13.97 15.76 16.64
CA GLN A 598 15.23 15.10 16.30
C GLN A 598 16.29 16.13 15.91
N HIS A 599 15.96 17.06 15.01
CA HIS A 599 16.87 18.11 14.59
C HIS A 599 17.34 18.99 15.75
N LEU A 600 16.44 19.39 16.66
CA LEU A 600 16.78 20.19 17.84
C LEU A 600 17.67 19.42 18.85
N VAL A 601 17.50 18.11 18.96
CA VAL A 601 18.39 17.25 19.75
C VAL A 601 19.78 17.16 19.11
N ASP A 602 19.85 17.00 17.79
CA ASP A 602 21.11 16.92 17.05
C ASP A 602 21.89 18.25 17.07
N GLU A 603 21.20 19.39 17.05
CA GLU A 603 21.79 20.72 17.23
C GLU A 603 22.20 21.01 18.68
N GLY A 604 21.88 20.13 19.64
CA GLY A 604 22.17 20.34 21.06
C GLY A 604 21.30 21.41 21.73
N LYS A 605 20.21 21.84 21.10
CA LYS A 605 19.22 22.75 21.70
C LYS A 605 18.31 22.04 22.70
N LEU A 606 18.11 20.73 22.52
CA LEU A 606 17.44 19.84 23.47
C LEU A 606 18.40 18.75 23.91
N ILE A 607 18.80 18.77 25.19
CA ILE A 607 19.77 17.82 25.74
C ILE A 607 19.05 16.92 26.74
N PRO A 608 18.69 15.68 26.36
CA PRO A 608 18.11 14.71 27.29
C PRO A 608 19.17 14.25 28.28
N VAL A 609 19.01 14.61 29.57
CA VAL A 609 19.97 14.31 30.64
C VAL A 609 19.37 13.50 31.77
N THR A 610 18.06 13.64 32.02
CA THR A 610 17.33 12.91 33.06
C THR A 610 16.97 11.52 32.54
N PRO A 611 17.37 10.44 33.23
CA PRO A 611 17.03 9.08 32.82
C PRO A 611 15.52 8.80 32.89
N VAL A 612 15.00 8.15 31.85
CA VAL A 612 13.67 7.52 31.85
C VAL A 612 13.88 6.02 31.82
N GLU A 613 13.55 5.35 32.92
CA GLU A 613 13.81 3.91 33.08
C GLU A 613 12.65 3.07 32.54
N GLY A 614 12.96 2.07 31.71
CA GLY A 614 11.96 1.09 31.26
C GLY A 614 12.27 0.44 29.92
N LEU A 615 11.59 -0.67 29.65
CA LEU A 615 11.54 -1.26 28.31
C LEU A 615 10.48 -0.54 27.48
N ILE A 616 10.91 0.08 26.38
CA ILE A 616 10.04 0.81 25.45
C ILE A 616 9.90 0.04 24.13
N THR A 617 8.69 0.04 23.59
CA THR A 617 8.44 -0.36 22.20
C THR A 617 7.69 0.73 21.45
N TYR A 618 7.99 0.88 20.15
CA TYR A 618 7.43 1.93 19.32
C TYR A 618 6.39 1.41 18.32
N HIS A 619 5.23 2.06 18.26
CA HIS A 619 4.22 1.85 17.23
C HIS A 619 4.40 2.88 16.10
N ASP A 620 4.76 2.42 14.91
CA ASP A 620 4.82 3.24 13.69
C ASP A 620 3.42 3.67 13.20
N PRO A 621 3.07 4.98 13.25
CA PRO A 621 1.83 5.46 12.68
C PRO A 621 1.85 5.29 11.16
N CYS A 622 0.76 4.75 10.58
CA CYS A 622 0.74 4.45 9.14
C CYS A 622 0.89 5.70 8.25
N TYR A 623 0.31 6.84 8.66
CA TYR A 623 0.45 8.10 7.93
C TYR A 623 1.85 8.72 8.07
N LEU A 624 2.58 8.45 9.16
CA LEU A 624 3.97 8.92 9.30
C LEU A 624 4.92 8.05 8.46
N GLY A 625 4.79 6.73 8.63
CA GLY A 625 5.65 5.74 7.98
C GLY A 625 5.25 5.45 6.54
N ARG A 626 4.16 4.70 6.30
CA ARG A 626 3.85 4.21 4.94
C ARG A 626 3.48 5.31 3.95
N HIS A 627 2.78 6.35 4.40
CA HIS A 627 2.37 7.46 3.53
C HIS A 627 3.47 8.50 3.31
N ASN A 628 4.23 8.87 4.35
CA ASN A 628 5.23 9.94 4.28
C ASN A 628 6.69 9.47 4.37
N LYS A 629 6.93 8.15 4.50
CA LYS A 629 8.26 7.50 4.58
C LYS A 629 9.14 8.00 5.73
N ILE A 630 8.54 8.50 6.81
CA ILE A 630 9.25 8.96 8.01
C ILE A 630 9.26 7.84 9.06
N TYR A 631 10.43 7.25 9.31
CA TYR A 631 10.61 6.16 10.27
C TYR A 631 11.72 6.40 11.30
N THR A 632 12.76 7.14 10.92
CA THR A 632 13.97 7.32 11.72
C THR A 632 13.82 8.33 12.86
N PRO A 633 13.25 9.54 12.66
CA PRO A 633 13.24 10.57 13.70
C PRO A 633 12.67 10.14 15.07
N PRO A 634 11.53 9.43 15.15
CA PRO A 634 11.01 8.95 16.44
C PRO A 634 12.00 8.03 17.18
N ARG A 635 12.74 7.20 16.44
CA ARG A 635 13.68 6.22 17.00
C ARG A 635 14.96 6.87 17.48
N GLU A 636 15.45 7.89 16.78
CA GLU A 636 16.63 8.64 17.20
C GLU A 636 16.34 9.42 18.48
N ILE A 637 15.17 10.05 18.60
CA ILE A 637 14.75 10.70 19.85
C ILE A 637 14.74 9.70 21.00
N ILE A 638 14.06 8.55 20.85
CA ILE A 638 14.00 7.50 21.87
C ILE A 638 15.41 7.02 22.24
N GLY A 639 16.29 6.83 21.26
CA GLY A 639 17.66 6.35 21.47
C GLY A 639 18.59 7.35 22.17
N LYS A 640 18.21 8.63 22.23
CA LYS A 640 18.96 9.69 22.93
C LYS A 640 18.54 9.87 24.39
N VAL A 641 17.38 9.34 24.79
CA VAL A 641 16.90 9.42 26.18
C VAL A 641 17.66 8.38 27.03
N PRO A 642 18.44 8.81 28.06
CA PRO A 642 19.15 7.88 28.94
C PRO A 642 18.19 6.99 29.73
N GLY A 643 18.62 5.77 30.08
CA GLY A 643 17.83 4.80 30.84
C GLY A 643 16.84 3.95 30.03
N LEU A 644 16.40 4.41 28.85
CA LEU A 644 15.46 3.66 28.02
C LEU A 644 16.12 2.49 27.29
N ARG A 645 15.49 1.31 27.36
CA ARG A 645 15.85 0.14 26.55
C ARG A 645 14.80 -0.04 25.46
N ASN A 646 15.17 0.15 24.20
CA ASN A 646 14.25 0.04 23.06
C ASN A 646 14.22 -1.38 22.48
N GLU A 647 13.02 -1.93 22.32
CA GLU A 647 12.77 -3.20 21.64
C GLU A 647 11.63 -3.06 20.62
N GLU A 648 11.92 -3.36 19.34
CA GLU A 648 10.96 -3.24 18.25
C GLU A 648 10.05 -4.47 18.18
N MET A 649 8.74 -4.25 18.04
CA MET A 649 7.79 -5.31 17.69
C MET A 649 8.18 -5.99 16.39
N HIS A 650 7.90 -7.29 16.25
CA HIS A 650 8.25 -8.05 15.04
C HIS A 650 7.70 -7.44 13.73
N ARG A 651 6.53 -6.77 13.80
CA ARG A 651 5.98 -5.91 12.74
C ARG A 651 6.24 -4.44 13.07
N HIS A 652 7.24 -3.85 12.44
CA HIS A 652 7.62 -2.44 12.56
C HIS A 652 7.94 -1.84 11.18
N LYS A 653 8.16 -0.52 11.13
CA LYS A 653 8.41 0.28 9.92
C LYS A 653 7.37 0.01 8.82
N GLU A 654 7.79 -0.27 7.59
CA GLU A 654 6.88 -0.50 6.45
C GLU A 654 6.01 -1.76 6.62
N ARG A 655 6.39 -2.65 7.55
CA ARG A 655 5.64 -3.87 7.94
C ARG A 655 4.78 -3.68 9.18
N GLY A 656 4.73 -2.46 9.73
CA GLY A 656 3.95 -2.12 10.91
C GLY A 656 2.46 -2.45 10.77
N PHE A 657 1.87 -2.96 11.85
CA PHE A 657 0.44 -3.26 11.92
C PHE A 657 -0.34 -2.03 12.39
N CYS A 658 -1.49 -1.76 11.76
CA CYS A 658 -2.27 -0.54 12.02
C CYS A 658 -2.85 -0.51 13.44
N CYS A 659 -3.03 0.68 14.03
CA CYS A 659 -3.75 0.88 15.29
C CYS A 659 -5.27 0.74 15.14
N GLY A 660 -5.82 0.86 13.93
CA GLY A 660 -7.26 0.76 13.65
C GLY A 660 -8.00 2.08 13.44
N ALA A 661 -7.39 3.24 13.72
CA ALA A 661 -8.09 4.54 13.67
C ALA A 661 -8.34 5.12 12.27
N GLY A 662 -7.44 4.86 11.31
CA GLY A 662 -7.48 5.47 9.98
C GLY A 662 -8.74 5.09 9.18
N GLY A 663 -8.97 5.73 8.03
CA GLY A 663 -10.16 5.44 7.24
C GLY A 663 -11.46 5.92 7.89
N ALA A 664 -11.37 6.91 8.78
CA ALA A 664 -12.43 7.40 9.68
C ALA A 664 -12.91 6.38 10.74
N ARG A 665 -12.20 5.26 10.94
CA ARG A 665 -12.58 4.19 11.86
C ARG A 665 -12.51 4.54 13.34
N MET A 666 -11.80 5.61 13.71
CA MET A 666 -11.86 6.17 15.06
C MET A 666 -13.29 6.55 15.48
N TRP A 667 -14.14 6.90 14.51
CA TRP A 667 -15.51 7.38 14.72
C TRP A 667 -16.58 6.31 14.52
N MET A 668 -16.16 5.07 14.26
CA MET A 668 -17.05 3.97 13.91
C MET A 668 -16.76 2.78 14.81
N GLU A 669 -17.82 2.10 15.25
CA GLU A 669 -17.64 0.93 16.11
C GLU A 669 -17.05 -0.27 15.37
N GLU A 670 -16.27 -1.07 16.10
CA GLU A 670 -15.70 -2.32 15.63
C GLU A 670 -16.55 -3.49 16.13
N ARG A 671 -17.51 -3.96 15.31
CA ARG A 671 -18.42 -5.06 15.69
C ARG A 671 -18.02 -6.42 15.13
N ILE A 672 -17.18 -6.44 14.09
CA ILE A 672 -16.80 -7.66 13.38
C ILE A 672 -15.38 -8.07 13.73
N GLY A 673 -15.23 -9.33 14.14
CA GLY A 673 -13.96 -9.92 14.51
C GLY A 673 -13.32 -9.26 15.73
N LYS A 674 -12.00 -9.37 15.85
CA LYS A 674 -11.20 -8.72 16.88
C LYS A 674 -11.00 -7.24 16.54
N ARG A 675 -10.97 -6.36 17.54
CA ARG A 675 -10.58 -4.95 17.33
C ARG A 675 -9.12 -4.86 16.89
N ILE A 676 -8.81 -3.97 15.95
CA ILE A 676 -7.47 -3.89 15.34
C ILE A 676 -6.44 -3.43 16.38
N ASN A 677 -6.80 -2.46 17.21
CA ASN A 677 -5.94 -1.99 18.30
C ASN A 677 -5.57 -3.11 19.29
N ASN A 678 -6.52 -3.99 19.63
CA ASN A 678 -6.27 -5.13 20.52
C ASN A 678 -5.26 -6.11 19.95
N GLU A 679 -5.31 -6.40 18.64
CA GLU A 679 -4.28 -7.22 17.99
C GLU A 679 -2.92 -6.53 18.05
N ARG A 680 -2.86 -5.22 17.79
CA ARG A 680 -1.59 -4.49 17.87
C ARG A 680 -1.01 -4.44 19.29
N VAL A 681 -1.84 -4.22 20.29
CA VAL A 681 -1.40 -4.20 21.70
C VAL A 681 -0.95 -5.58 22.16
N ASP A 682 -1.59 -6.66 21.69
CA ASP A 682 -1.11 -8.02 21.98
C ASP A 682 0.31 -8.26 21.42
N GLU A 683 0.65 -7.70 20.26
CA GLU A 683 2.03 -7.72 19.76
C GLU A 683 2.98 -6.93 20.64
N ALA A 684 2.58 -5.73 21.08
CA ALA A 684 3.39 -4.91 21.97
C ALA A 684 3.65 -5.63 23.30
N LEU A 685 2.60 -6.18 23.91
CA LEU A 685 2.67 -6.90 25.18
C LEU A 685 3.48 -8.20 25.10
N SER A 686 3.68 -8.78 23.91
CA SER A 686 4.55 -9.96 23.74
C SER A 686 6.02 -9.68 24.11
N LEU A 687 6.43 -8.40 24.12
CA LEU A 687 7.75 -7.96 24.57
C LEU A 687 7.79 -7.62 26.07
N ASN A 688 6.65 -7.68 26.77
CA ASN A 688 6.49 -7.26 28.17
C ASN A 688 7.01 -5.82 28.46
N PRO A 689 6.69 -4.80 27.64
CA PRO A 689 7.21 -3.45 27.77
C PRO A 689 6.64 -2.73 28.99
N ASP A 690 7.35 -1.71 29.46
CA ASP A 690 6.89 -0.74 30.44
C ASP A 690 6.23 0.47 29.75
N ILE A 691 6.66 0.75 28.51
CA ILE A 691 6.20 1.90 27.73
C ILE A 691 5.86 1.46 26.29
N VAL A 692 4.67 1.82 25.83
CA VAL A 692 4.28 1.77 24.41
C VAL A 692 4.25 3.19 23.87
N SER A 693 5.23 3.54 23.04
CA SER A 693 5.32 4.89 22.46
C SER A 693 4.73 4.94 21.07
N THR A 694 4.19 6.10 20.71
CA THR A 694 3.74 6.42 19.35
C THR A 694 4.03 7.88 19.03
N ALA A 695 3.77 8.30 17.80
CA ALA A 695 3.91 9.70 17.37
C ALA A 695 2.67 10.14 16.58
N CYS A 696 1.49 9.75 17.06
CA CYS A 696 0.22 10.05 16.41
C CYS A 696 -0.92 10.09 17.45
N PRO A 697 -1.69 11.19 17.53
CA PRO A 697 -2.80 11.35 18.46
C PRO A 697 -3.85 10.25 18.34
N PHE A 698 -4.22 9.87 17.11
CA PHE A 698 -5.18 8.80 16.89
C PHE A 698 -4.65 7.44 17.34
N CYS A 699 -3.37 7.17 17.10
CA CYS A 699 -2.75 5.93 17.59
C CYS A 699 -2.66 5.94 19.12
N LEU A 700 -2.34 7.08 19.72
CA LEU A 700 -2.27 7.25 21.17
C LEU A 700 -3.60 6.88 21.83
N VAL A 701 -4.71 7.41 21.32
CA VAL A 701 -6.07 7.08 21.81
C VAL A 701 -6.34 5.58 21.66
N MET A 702 -6.19 5.03 20.44
CA MET A 702 -6.54 3.63 20.16
C MET A 702 -5.71 2.63 20.98
N LEU A 703 -4.42 2.89 21.16
CA LEU A 703 -3.52 2.03 21.93
C LEU A 703 -3.77 2.18 23.43
N THR A 704 -4.03 3.39 23.92
CA THR A 704 -4.39 3.63 25.33
C THR A 704 -5.67 2.90 25.71
N ASP A 705 -6.71 3.01 24.88
CA ASP A 705 -8.00 2.34 25.13
C ASP A 705 -7.83 0.82 25.19
N SER A 706 -7.01 0.26 24.29
CA SER A 706 -6.72 -1.17 24.27
C SER A 706 -5.88 -1.61 25.48
N VAL A 707 -4.83 -0.87 25.83
CA VAL A 707 -3.99 -1.14 27.01
C VAL A 707 -4.82 -1.08 28.29
N ASN A 708 -5.69 -0.08 28.45
CA ASN A 708 -6.58 0.01 29.61
C ASN A 708 -7.55 -1.18 29.68
N GLY A 709 -8.09 -1.63 28.54
CA GLY A 709 -8.86 -2.87 28.47
C GLY A 709 -8.04 -4.09 28.92
N LYS A 710 -6.76 -4.17 28.53
CA LYS A 710 -5.86 -5.26 28.94
C LYS A 710 -5.47 -5.20 30.42
N LYS A 711 -5.36 -4.01 31.03
CA LYS A 711 -5.20 -3.83 32.48
C LYS A 711 -6.40 -4.37 33.24
N ASN A 712 -7.61 -3.95 32.84
CA ASN A 712 -8.86 -4.43 33.43
C ASN A 712 -9.01 -5.96 33.33
N ASP A 713 -8.49 -6.56 32.26
CA ASP A 713 -8.47 -8.01 32.04
C ASP A 713 -7.34 -8.74 32.81
N GLY A 714 -6.45 -8.04 33.52
CA GLY A 714 -5.27 -8.60 34.18
C GLY A 714 -4.19 -9.10 33.21
N LYS A 715 -4.18 -8.63 31.96
CA LYS A 715 -3.27 -9.05 30.87
C LYS A 715 -2.15 -8.05 30.58
N ALA A 716 -2.15 -6.89 31.22
CA ALA A 716 -1.09 -5.88 31.12
C ALA A 716 -0.70 -5.40 32.52
N LYS A 717 0.54 -4.95 32.70
CA LYS A 717 1.01 -4.38 33.97
C LYS A 717 0.18 -3.13 34.30
N GLU A 718 -0.19 -2.92 35.56
CA GLU A 718 -0.85 -1.66 35.96
C GLU A 718 0.02 -0.42 35.69
N SER A 719 1.34 -0.59 35.76
CA SER A 719 2.33 0.45 35.51
C SER A 719 2.58 0.77 34.03
N ILE A 720 2.11 -0.04 33.07
CA ILE A 720 2.41 0.21 31.65
C ILE A 720 1.81 1.54 31.20
N GLN A 721 2.57 2.32 30.45
CA GLN A 721 2.17 3.61 29.93
C GLN A 721 2.09 3.62 28.40
N VAL A 722 1.16 4.42 27.87
CA VAL A 722 1.11 4.73 26.44
C VAL A 722 1.32 6.22 26.29
N VAL A 723 2.39 6.62 25.61
CA VAL A 723 2.84 8.01 25.54
C VAL A 723 3.28 8.39 24.13
N ASP A 724 3.36 9.69 23.90
CA ASP A 724 4.01 10.21 22.69
C ASP A 724 5.51 10.37 22.91
N VAL A 725 6.29 10.25 21.83
CA VAL A 725 7.75 10.47 21.86
C VAL A 725 8.13 11.85 22.42
N ALA A 726 7.31 12.89 22.19
CA ALA A 726 7.55 14.21 22.74
C ALA A 726 7.47 14.26 24.27
N GLN A 727 6.58 13.48 24.89
CA GLN A 727 6.47 13.43 26.35
C GLN A 727 7.73 12.80 26.96
N LEU A 728 8.23 11.71 26.36
CA LEU A 728 9.48 11.05 26.78
C LEU A 728 10.69 11.99 26.68
N LEU A 729 10.78 12.75 25.59
CA LEU A 729 11.87 13.71 25.42
C LEU A 729 11.77 14.83 26.45
N LEU A 730 10.58 15.36 26.70
CA LEU A 730 10.39 16.41 27.71
C LEU A 730 10.77 15.95 29.11
N ASP A 731 10.33 14.76 29.52
CA ASP A 731 10.66 14.18 30.83
C ASP A 731 12.18 14.03 31.01
N SER A 732 12.91 13.79 29.92
CA SER A 732 14.36 13.65 29.94
C SER A 732 15.12 14.98 29.86
N VAL A 733 14.56 16.00 29.20
CA VAL A 733 15.16 17.34 29.10
C VAL A 733 14.94 18.13 30.39
N LYS A 734 13.82 17.91 31.09
CA LYS A 734 13.57 18.55 32.40
C LYS A 734 14.48 17.94 33.47
N THR A 735 15.19 18.82 34.18
CA THR A 735 15.87 18.45 35.43
C THR A 735 14.80 18.41 36.55
N PRO A 736 14.78 17.41 37.45
CA PRO A 736 13.94 17.47 38.64
C PRO A 736 14.23 18.77 39.39
N LEU A 737 13.20 19.54 39.74
CA LEU A 737 13.37 20.63 40.71
C LEU A 737 13.92 20.03 42.00
N ASP A 738 14.99 20.60 42.55
CA ASP A 738 15.47 20.23 43.88
C ASP A 738 14.29 20.29 44.86
N PRO A 739 14.13 19.29 45.76
CA PRO A 739 13.13 19.40 46.81
C PRO A 739 13.40 20.68 47.61
N PRO A 740 12.36 21.41 48.06
CA PRO A 740 12.56 22.63 48.83
C PRO A 740 13.47 22.29 50.02
N SER A 741 14.60 22.99 50.12
CA SER A 741 15.49 22.90 51.28
C SER A 741 14.66 23.26 52.51
N ASP A 742 14.53 22.31 53.44
CA ASP A 742 13.96 22.50 54.78
C ASP A 742 14.81 23.44 55.67
N ASP A 743 15.48 24.42 55.09
CA ASP A 743 16.16 25.49 55.81
C ASP A 743 15.16 26.59 56.18
N ALA A 744 14.12 26.19 56.93
CA ALA A 744 13.48 27.10 57.85
C ALA A 744 14.39 27.18 59.09
N GLU A 745 15.18 28.26 59.17
CA GLU A 745 15.92 28.61 60.39
C GLU A 745 14.98 28.58 61.60
N PRO A 746 15.28 27.80 62.66
CA PRO A 746 14.58 27.94 63.92
C PRO A 746 15.04 29.23 64.59
N ALA A 747 14.09 30.14 64.80
CA ALA A 747 14.28 31.29 65.66
C ALA A 747 14.58 30.86 67.12
N ASP A 748 15.52 31.59 67.73
CA ASP A 748 15.84 31.68 69.16
C ASP A 748 16.35 30.41 69.88
N ALA A 749 17.68 30.35 70.03
CA ALA A 749 18.32 29.71 71.16
C ALA A 749 19.22 30.74 71.88
N PRO A 750 19.14 30.90 73.22
CA PRO A 750 19.84 31.97 73.93
C PRO A 750 21.33 31.69 74.11
N GLU A 751 22.14 32.76 74.04
CA GLU A 751 23.60 32.75 74.21
C GLU A 751 24.05 32.19 75.57
N PRO A 752 25.17 31.42 75.63
CA PRO A 752 25.74 30.98 76.90
C PRO A 752 26.63 32.07 77.53
N GLU A 753 26.45 32.29 78.84
CA GLU A 753 27.28 33.19 79.66
C GLU A 753 28.77 32.73 79.71
N PRO A 754 29.73 33.68 79.81
CA PRO A 754 31.15 33.35 79.88
C PRO A 754 31.58 32.98 81.29
N VAL A 755 32.30 31.87 81.44
CA VAL A 755 33.00 31.52 82.69
C VAL A 755 34.50 31.81 82.54
N LYS A 756 35.04 32.43 83.59
CA LYS A 756 36.39 32.99 83.80
C LYS A 756 37.58 32.13 83.37
#